data_AF-A0A968VS50-F1
#
_entry.id   AF-A0A968VS50-F1
#
_cell.length_a   1.000
_cell.length_b   1.000
_cell.length_c   1.000
_cell.angle_alpha   90.00
_cell.angle_beta   90.00
_cell.angle_gamma   90.00
#
_symmetry.space_group_name_H-M   'P 1'
#
loop_
_entity.id
_entity.type
_entity.pdbx_description
1 polymer ?
#
loop_
_entity_poly.entity_id
_entity_poly.type
_entity_poly.pdbx_seq_one_letter_code
_entity_poly.pdbx_strand_id
1 'polypeptide(L)'
;MHDEAFWINFYQLRLFESVIEDMLAICPQAWYIQIANPVKAGITHLARRYPEAKIVGLCHGFGGVYYLADKLGLEREQITYEVPGVNHFIWLTKLFYKGEDAMPLLARWVAEQGPTYWQHCGYGDEMGPKKSDLFRRYGAWPIGDTAGDGGGSWGWEYHCDDDIEARWRERPGDFWQRFFQGGEHEVAEIQRISHDSSARVSERFPPVLSGETIIPVVEALLVDVPRVVLCNIPNTGSYVPGVPQDFQVEVPALVSRRGIQGIQTDGLPAAVQSALLRDCVAPTNLELAAYGAGSRALLFELLMLDPWTRSAEQAHAMCDEILALDCHAEMRAHYCGQRSHHAAHSGHRRHRRRNYRDELCLRTCTPEWRIGGALRQNLMAGATSGGSAGVICLHDMGTIYAQLTLLGFERVRQFAQKHAIGFQPWGTLDLHYERADTTNSFPPAPSAYIRRFDNGQPESIYAREYLDRAALVERFPWIRPERLLGGVLYPNQGYLDPYKLIETYEQLAVDTGRVDVQHATPVLQMRKTGTRIDSLVTRRGEWRVGQVVNAGGPWGAKIAALAGVDMALTPNRIQVCVATAFDDGITAAPLTGVPEAVDGEGVWCRGELGGTMLFGQHHNTTQTNSIVDPDYVNRVNDDGYPAAVERVYTRYWNLPKSVYLNGWCCVYGTTTDGFPIIARDKQLDNFYHAVGMNGHGITCHAGVALAIAELVLRGGSQIDLAPITGHDERLDITPLDAGRFARG
;
A
#
# COMPACT_ATOMS: atom_id res chain seq x y z
N MET A 1 27.05 -4.47 -25.30
CA MET A 1 26.33 -5.77 -25.16
C MET A 1 26.33 -6.28 -23.71
N HIS A 2 26.31 -5.38 -22.72
CA HIS A 2 25.98 -5.78 -21.36
C HIS A 2 24.93 -4.79 -20.86
N ASP A 3 23.89 -5.31 -20.20
CA ASP A 3 22.72 -4.55 -19.76
C ASP A 3 23.04 -3.53 -18.68
N GLU A 4 23.99 -3.89 -17.85
CA GLU A 4 24.48 -3.09 -16.75
C GLU A 4 25.82 -2.53 -17.21
N ALA A 5 26.05 -1.24 -16.99
CA ALA A 5 27.32 -0.62 -17.34
C ALA A 5 28.41 -1.24 -16.46
N PHE A 6 29.04 -2.26 -17.02
CA PHE A 6 29.71 -3.38 -16.38
C PHE A 6 31.06 -2.97 -15.77
N TRP A 7 31.03 -1.98 -14.87
CA TRP A 7 32.18 -1.29 -14.29
C TRP A 7 31.78 -0.07 -13.44
N ILE A 8 30.70 0.64 -13.79
CA ILE A 8 30.35 1.98 -13.23
C ILE A 8 29.19 1.97 -12.22
N ASN A 9 28.71 0.80 -11.79
CA ASN A 9 27.58 0.70 -10.85
C ASN A 9 27.90 1.20 -9.42
N PHE A 10 29.09 1.75 -9.18
CA PHE A 10 29.54 2.29 -7.89
C PHE A 10 28.49 3.18 -7.21
N TYR A 11 27.94 4.16 -7.93
CA TYR A 11 26.96 5.10 -7.36
C TYR A 11 25.63 4.41 -7.02
N GLN A 12 25.21 3.46 -7.85
CA GLN A 12 23.97 2.71 -7.68
C GLN A 12 24.07 1.75 -6.49
N LEU A 13 25.17 1.01 -6.37
CA LEU A 13 25.43 0.16 -5.22
C LEU A 13 25.46 0.98 -3.93
N ARG A 14 26.10 2.15 -3.91
CA ARG A 14 26.10 3.04 -2.73
C ARG A 14 24.70 3.55 -2.38
N LEU A 15 23.91 3.94 -3.37
CA LEU A 15 22.52 4.37 -3.15
C LEU A 15 21.67 3.24 -2.55
N PHE A 16 21.81 2.03 -3.10
CA PHE A 16 21.07 0.87 -2.62
C PHE A 16 21.43 0.55 -1.17
N GLU A 17 22.72 0.62 -0.82
CA GLU A 17 23.16 0.46 0.56
C GLU A 17 22.59 1.51 1.50
N SER A 18 22.67 2.81 1.14
CA SER A 18 22.16 3.87 2.01
C SER A 18 20.67 3.72 2.31
N VAL A 19 19.89 3.28 1.32
CA VAL A 19 18.45 3.02 1.51
C VAL A 19 18.22 1.84 2.45
N ILE A 20 18.99 0.75 2.33
CA ILE A 20 18.86 -0.41 3.22
C ILE A 20 19.30 -0.08 4.64
N GLU A 21 20.37 0.69 4.82
CA GLU A 21 20.82 1.15 6.14
C GLU A 21 19.74 1.99 6.85
N ASP A 22 19.13 2.94 6.15
CA ASP A 22 18.01 3.73 6.66
C ASP A 22 16.78 2.86 6.96
N MET A 23 16.44 1.93 6.06
CA MET A 23 15.32 1.01 6.25
C MET A 23 15.50 0.14 7.50
N LEU A 24 16.70 -0.41 7.71
CA LEU A 24 16.98 -1.23 8.89
C LEU A 24 16.97 -0.41 10.19
N ALA A 25 17.34 0.87 10.12
CA ALA A 25 17.30 1.77 11.27
C ALA A 25 15.87 2.25 11.62
N ILE A 26 15.06 2.59 10.61
CA ILE A 26 13.77 3.28 10.77
C ILE A 26 12.61 2.28 10.77
N CYS A 27 12.62 1.31 9.87
CA CYS A 27 11.51 0.40 9.60
C CYS A 27 11.99 -1.02 9.27
N PRO A 28 12.65 -1.73 10.21
CA PRO A 28 13.34 -3.01 9.95
C PRO A 28 12.43 -4.16 9.48
N GLN A 29 11.11 -3.98 9.51
CA GLN A 29 10.14 -4.95 9.02
C GLN A 29 9.63 -4.66 7.60
N ALA A 30 9.99 -3.51 7.01
CA ALA A 30 9.60 -3.12 5.67
C ALA A 30 10.26 -4.00 4.60
N TRP A 31 9.63 -4.05 3.43
CA TRP A 31 10.19 -4.67 2.24
C TRP A 31 10.84 -3.60 1.37
N TYR A 32 12.07 -3.85 0.92
CA TYR A 32 12.69 -3.09 -0.15
C TYR A 32 12.35 -3.76 -1.48
N ILE A 33 11.53 -3.08 -2.30
CA ILE A 33 11.18 -3.50 -3.65
C ILE A 33 12.09 -2.74 -4.61
N GLN A 34 13.09 -3.43 -5.17
CA GLN A 34 14.06 -2.86 -6.08
C GLN A 34 13.65 -3.06 -7.54
N ILE A 35 13.57 -1.97 -8.30
CA ILE A 35 13.29 -1.94 -9.74
C ILE A 35 14.36 -1.19 -10.53
N ALA A 36 15.24 -0.44 -9.86
CA ALA A 36 16.34 0.27 -10.49
C ALA A 36 17.48 -0.70 -10.80
N ASN A 37 17.93 -0.67 -12.05
CA ASN A 37 19.12 -1.41 -12.45
C ASN A 37 20.39 -0.85 -11.78
N PRO A 38 21.38 -1.70 -11.47
CA PRO A 38 21.44 -3.13 -11.76
C PRO A 38 20.65 -4.00 -10.75
N VAL A 39 19.58 -4.67 -11.18
CA VAL A 39 18.81 -5.55 -10.29
C VAL A 39 19.63 -6.80 -9.94
N LYS A 40 20.38 -7.36 -10.89
CA LYS A 40 21.22 -8.56 -10.67
C LYS A 40 22.31 -8.31 -9.63
N ALA A 41 23.17 -7.31 -9.89
CA ALA A 41 24.26 -6.97 -8.99
C ALA A 41 23.73 -6.39 -7.67
N GLY A 42 22.69 -5.55 -7.71
CA GLY A 42 22.08 -4.94 -6.53
C GLY A 42 21.50 -5.97 -5.56
N ILE A 43 20.65 -6.88 -6.03
CA ILE A 43 20.04 -7.92 -5.17
C ILE A 43 21.12 -8.87 -4.63
N THR A 44 22.08 -9.28 -5.47
CA THR A 44 23.20 -10.13 -5.05
C THR A 44 24.01 -9.45 -3.94
N HIS A 45 24.38 -8.18 -4.13
CA HIS A 45 25.14 -7.39 -3.16
C HIS A 45 24.40 -7.22 -1.85
N LEU A 46 23.17 -6.71 -1.92
CA LEU A 46 22.37 -6.41 -0.73
C LEU A 46 22.05 -7.67 0.06
N ALA A 47 21.71 -8.79 -0.60
CA ALA A 47 21.42 -10.04 0.10
C ALA A 47 22.66 -10.64 0.77
N ARG A 48 23.85 -10.47 0.19
CA ARG A 48 25.13 -10.90 0.81
C ARG A 48 25.48 -10.06 2.03
N ARG A 49 25.28 -8.75 1.94
CA ARG A 49 25.71 -7.78 2.95
C ARG A 49 24.70 -7.57 4.09
N TYR A 50 23.41 -7.64 3.77
CA TYR A 50 22.29 -7.37 4.69
C TYR A 50 21.29 -8.55 4.69
N PRO A 51 21.69 -9.75 5.14
CA PRO A 51 20.84 -10.95 5.10
C PRO A 51 19.56 -10.85 5.95
N GLU A 52 19.48 -9.90 6.87
CA GLU A 52 18.30 -9.59 7.67
C GLU A 52 17.25 -8.74 6.94
N ALA A 53 17.65 -8.04 5.87
CA ALA A 53 16.76 -7.15 5.13
C ALA A 53 15.79 -7.94 4.24
N LYS A 54 14.53 -7.53 4.22
CA LYS A 54 13.52 -8.12 3.34
C LYS A 54 13.59 -7.44 1.98
N ILE A 55 14.22 -8.11 1.02
CA ILE A 55 14.54 -7.53 -0.29
C ILE A 55 13.91 -8.39 -1.38
N VAL A 56 13.34 -7.73 -2.39
CA VAL A 56 12.93 -8.34 -3.65
C VAL A 56 13.24 -7.41 -4.80
N GLY A 57 13.78 -7.94 -5.89
CA GLY A 57 13.91 -7.20 -7.14
C GLY A 57 12.78 -7.54 -8.11
N LEU A 58 12.38 -6.58 -8.95
CA LEU A 58 11.40 -6.75 -10.01
C LEU A 58 11.96 -6.18 -11.33
N CYS A 59 11.57 -6.77 -12.45
CA CYS A 59 11.98 -6.36 -13.79
C CYS A 59 10.86 -6.72 -14.79
N HIS A 60 10.85 -6.07 -15.95
CA HIS A 60 9.84 -6.26 -17.01
C HIS A 60 10.24 -7.28 -18.08
N GLY A 61 11.50 -7.74 -18.07
CA GLY A 61 12.05 -8.59 -19.15
C GLY A 61 11.22 -9.82 -19.48
N PHE A 62 10.55 -10.41 -18.48
CA PHE A 62 9.64 -11.55 -18.67
C PHE A 62 8.43 -11.26 -19.58
N GLY A 63 8.10 -9.99 -19.81
CA GLY A 63 7.02 -9.56 -20.71
C GLY A 63 7.16 -10.08 -22.14
N GLY A 64 8.37 -10.44 -22.58
CA GLY A 64 8.61 -11.07 -23.88
C GLY A 64 7.82 -12.37 -24.10
N VAL A 65 7.44 -13.08 -23.03
CA VAL A 65 6.57 -14.26 -23.13
C VAL A 65 5.19 -13.91 -23.69
N TYR A 66 4.64 -12.74 -23.32
CA TYR A 66 3.33 -12.32 -23.81
C TYR A 66 3.37 -11.88 -25.28
N TYR A 67 4.47 -11.29 -25.74
CA TYR A 67 4.67 -11.02 -27.16
C TYR A 67 4.69 -12.31 -27.99
N LEU A 68 5.41 -13.32 -27.49
CA LEU A 68 5.44 -14.65 -28.09
C LEU A 68 4.05 -15.29 -28.12
N ALA A 69 3.30 -15.22 -27.02
CA ALA A 69 1.94 -15.74 -26.94
C ALA A 69 1.02 -15.08 -27.98
N ASP A 70 1.07 -13.75 -28.11
CA ASP A 70 0.27 -13.01 -29.11
C ASP A 70 0.60 -13.45 -30.54
N LYS A 71 1.89 -13.64 -30.85
CA LYS A 71 2.34 -14.09 -32.19
C LYS A 71 1.94 -15.52 -32.51
N LEU A 72 1.83 -16.36 -31.49
CA LEU A 72 1.32 -17.74 -31.61
C LEU A 72 -0.22 -17.81 -31.57
N GLY A 73 -0.92 -16.69 -31.31
CA GLY A 73 -2.37 -16.64 -31.20
C GLY A 73 -2.92 -17.26 -29.91
N LEU A 74 -2.16 -17.19 -28.81
CA LEU A 74 -2.51 -17.75 -27.51
C LEU A 74 -3.14 -16.68 -26.60
N GLU A 75 -4.21 -17.04 -25.88
CA GLU A 75 -4.82 -16.19 -24.87
C GLU A 75 -3.90 -16.07 -23.64
N ARG A 76 -3.49 -14.85 -23.27
CA ARG A 76 -2.51 -14.58 -22.20
C ARG A 76 -2.96 -15.10 -20.83
N GLU A 77 -4.26 -15.14 -20.56
CA GLU A 77 -4.81 -15.62 -19.29
C GLU A 77 -4.81 -17.15 -19.19
N GLN A 78 -4.54 -17.84 -20.30
CA GLN A 78 -4.56 -19.29 -20.42
C GLN A 78 -3.16 -19.89 -20.59
N ILE A 79 -2.10 -19.06 -20.53
CA ILE A 79 -0.72 -19.54 -20.57
C ILE A 79 -0.14 -19.72 -19.16
N THR A 80 0.72 -20.72 -19.01
CA THR A 80 1.64 -20.85 -17.87
C THR A 80 3.01 -21.21 -18.42
N TYR A 81 4.09 -20.77 -17.75
CA TYR A 81 5.44 -20.89 -18.30
C TYR A 81 6.51 -20.97 -17.22
N GLU A 82 7.69 -21.44 -17.62
CA GLU A 82 8.89 -21.49 -16.80
C GLU A 82 10.01 -20.72 -17.53
N VAL A 83 10.56 -19.69 -16.88
CA VAL A 83 11.60 -18.81 -17.44
C VAL A 83 12.79 -18.64 -16.47
N PRO A 84 13.55 -19.70 -16.17
CA PRO A 84 14.64 -19.62 -15.23
C PRO A 84 15.80 -18.77 -15.75
N GLY A 85 16.54 -18.17 -14.81
CA GLY A 85 17.79 -17.50 -15.12
C GLY A 85 18.22 -16.51 -14.04
N VAL A 86 19.00 -15.52 -14.47
CA VAL A 86 19.35 -14.34 -13.66
C VAL A 86 18.81 -13.11 -14.39
N ASN A 87 18.72 -11.96 -13.72
CA ASN A 87 18.12 -10.80 -14.34
C ASN A 87 18.87 -10.39 -15.64
N HIS A 88 18.07 -10.11 -16.68
CA HIS A 88 18.49 -9.91 -18.08
C HIS A 88 19.21 -11.10 -18.75
N PHE A 89 19.03 -12.30 -18.19
CA PHE A 89 19.46 -13.56 -18.77
C PHE A 89 18.48 -14.67 -18.36
N ILE A 90 17.26 -14.62 -18.91
CA ILE A 90 16.18 -15.57 -18.64
C ILE A 90 15.77 -16.30 -19.92
N TRP A 91 15.43 -17.57 -19.78
CA TRP A 91 15.14 -18.45 -20.91
C TRP A 91 13.84 -19.20 -20.69
N LEU A 92 12.91 -19.10 -21.63
CA LEU A 92 11.69 -19.91 -21.65
C LEU A 92 12.06 -21.37 -21.93
N THR A 93 11.94 -22.20 -20.89
CA THR A 93 12.19 -23.65 -20.92
C THR A 93 10.91 -24.45 -21.08
N LYS A 94 9.79 -23.90 -20.60
CA LYS A 94 8.45 -24.53 -20.70
C LYS A 94 7.40 -23.48 -21.02
N LEU A 95 6.47 -23.84 -21.88
CA LEU A 95 5.29 -23.05 -22.20
C LEU A 95 4.10 -24.00 -22.28
N PHE A 96 3.03 -23.69 -21.55
CA PHE A 96 1.78 -24.43 -21.60
C PHE A 96 0.63 -23.49 -21.99
N TYR A 97 -0.30 -23.98 -22.79
CA TYR A 97 -1.52 -23.29 -23.17
C TYR A 97 -2.72 -24.18 -22.87
N LYS A 98 -3.65 -23.70 -22.02
CA LYS A 98 -4.82 -24.49 -21.57
C LYS A 98 -4.42 -25.86 -20.99
N GLY A 99 -3.26 -25.93 -20.35
CA GLY A 99 -2.70 -27.13 -19.72
C GLY A 99 -1.86 -28.04 -20.65
N GLU A 100 -1.80 -27.75 -21.94
CA GLU A 100 -1.06 -28.55 -22.93
C GLU A 100 0.29 -27.92 -23.29
N ASP A 101 1.32 -28.73 -23.55
CA ASP A 101 2.65 -28.24 -23.94
C ASP A 101 2.58 -27.50 -25.30
N ALA A 102 3.00 -26.23 -25.27
CA ALA A 102 2.97 -25.31 -26.40
C ALA A 102 4.37 -25.03 -26.98
N MET A 103 5.45 -25.57 -26.42
CA MET A 103 6.79 -25.46 -27.02
C MET A 103 6.85 -26.00 -28.47
N PRO A 104 6.13 -27.09 -28.84
CA PRO A 104 6.06 -27.53 -30.24
C PRO A 104 5.40 -26.52 -31.19
N LEU A 105 4.48 -25.68 -30.70
CA LEU A 105 3.86 -24.62 -31.51
C LEU A 105 4.88 -23.53 -31.84
N LEU A 106 5.69 -23.13 -30.87
CA LEU A 106 6.81 -22.20 -31.08
C LEU A 106 7.80 -22.76 -32.10
N ALA A 107 8.21 -24.02 -31.95
CA ALA A 107 9.11 -24.67 -32.90
C ALA A 107 8.55 -24.71 -34.34
N ARG A 108 7.25 -25.00 -34.48
CA ARG A 108 6.58 -24.97 -35.78
C ARG A 108 6.56 -23.56 -36.38
N TRP A 109 6.25 -22.54 -35.57
CA TRP A 109 6.27 -21.15 -36.01
C TRP A 109 7.65 -20.75 -36.53
N VAL A 110 8.72 -21.10 -35.80
CA VAL A 110 10.11 -20.81 -36.20
C VAL A 110 10.49 -21.50 -37.52
N ALA A 111 9.98 -22.71 -37.76
CA ALA A 111 10.28 -23.45 -38.98
C ALA A 111 9.48 -22.95 -40.19
N GLU A 112 8.20 -22.68 -40.01
CA GLU A 112 7.24 -22.47 -41.12
C GLU A 112 7.00 -20.98 -41.40
N GLN A 113 6.89 -20.15 -40.36
CA GLN A 113 6.51 -18.73 -40.49
C GLN A 113 7.72 -17.79 -40.34
N GLY A 114 8.68 -18.17 -39.50
CA GLY A 114 9.89 -17.42 -39.21
C GLY A 114 10.65 -16.90 -40.45
N PRO A 115 11.01 -17.75 -41.44
CA PRO A 115 11.79 -17.34 -42.61
C PRO A 115 11.17 -16.19 -43.41
N THR A 116 9.83 -16.13 -43.46
CA THR A 116 9.10 -15.02 -44.10
C THR A 116 9.05 -13.81 -43.17
N TYR A 117 8.81 -14.01 -41.87
CA TYR A 117 8.74 -12.95 -40.87
C TYR A 117 10.05 -12.14 -40.77
N TRP A 118 11.21 -12.80 -40.73
CA TRP A 118 12.51 -12.13 -40.56
C TRP A 118 12.94 -11.24 -41.74
N GLN A 119 12.29 -11.38 -42.89
CA GLN A 119 12.50 -10.49 -44.05
C GLN A 119 11.89 -9.10 -43.81
N HIS A 120 10.96 -8.98 -42.87
CA HIS A 120 10.17 -7.78 -42.65
C HIS A 120 10.14 -7.30 -41.19
N CYS A 121 10.63 -8.10 -40.24
CA CYS A 121 10.68 -7.69 -38.84
C CYS A 121 11.62 -6.48 -38.62
N GLY A 122 11.35 -5.74 -37.55
CA GLY A 122 12.24 -4.68 -37.08
C GLY A 122 13.57 -5.23 -36.56
N TYR A 123 14.49 -4.32 -36.24
CA TYR A 123 15.70 -4.64 -35.50
C TYR A 123 15.36 -4.98 -34.04
N GLY A 124 16.03 -5.98 -33.46
CA GLY A 124 15.82 -6.40 -32.06
C GLY A 124 14.47 -7.06 -31.75
N ASP A 125 13.71 -7.49 -32.76
CA ASP A 125 12.37 -8.07 -32.58
C ASP A 125 12.40 -9.33 -31.70
N GLU A 126 11.46 -9.44 -30.76
CA GLU A 126 11.35 -10.59 -29.83
C GLU A 126 11.20 -11.93 -30.55
N MET A 127 10.67 -11.96 -31.78
CA MET A 127 10.55 -13.13 -32.65
C MET A 127 11.55 -13.12 -33.82
N GLY A 128 12.62 -12.33 -33.69
CA GLY A 128 13.66 -12.12 -34.68
C GLY A 128 14.52 -13.35 -34.99
N PRO A 129 15.38 -13.25 -36.02
CA PRO A 129 16.18 -14.38 -36.49
C PRO A 129 17.24 -14.84 -35.48
N LYS A 130 17.82 -13.91 -34.68
CA LYS A 130 18.80 -14.23 -33.63
C LYS A 130 18.20 -15.14 -32.55
N LYS A 131 17.09 -14.74 -31.93
CA LYS A 131 16.40 -15.52 -30.89
C LYS A 131 15.91 -16.87 -31.42
N SER A 132 15.44 -16.90 -32.67
CA SER A 132 15.06 -18.12 -33.36
C SER A 132 16.23 -19.10 -33.57
N ASP A 133 17.42 -18.59 -33.90
CA ASP A 133 18.63 -19.41 -34.02
C ASP A 133 19.08 -19.97 -32.67
N LEU A 134 19.09 -19.13 -31.64
CA LEU A 134 19.40 -19.53 -30.27
C LEU A 134 18.43 -20.62 -29.77
N PHE A 135 17.13 -20.48 -30.07
CA PHE A 135 16.13 -21.49 -29.76
C PHE A 135 16.42 -22.83 -30.44
N ARG A 136 16.79 -22.84 -31.73
CA ARG A 136 17.17 -24.08 -32.43
C ARG A 136 18.41 -24.74 -31.83
N ARG A 137 19.39 -23.95 -31.39
CA ARG A 137 20.65 -24.45 -30.83
C ARG A 137 20.47 -25.06 -29.44
N TYR A 138 19.64 -24.44 -28.60
CA TYR A 138 19.58 -24.73 -27.17
C TYR A 138 18.27 -25.36 -26.71
N GLY A 139 17.24 -25.39 -27.54
CA GLY A 139 15.91 -25.93 -27.19
C GLY A 139 15.14 -25.07 -26.18
N ALA A 140 15.64 -23.89 -25.84
CA ALA A 140 15.02 -22.91 -24.95
C ALA A 140 15.04 -21.54 -25.61
N TRP A 141 14.03 -20.71 -25.36
CA TRP A 141 13.89 -19.42 -26.03
C TRP A 141 14.38 -18.26 -25.14
N PRO A 142 15.33 -17.41 -25.58
CA PRO A 142 15.78 -16.28 -24.78
C PRO A 142 14.68 -15.20 -24.69
N ILE A 143 14.31 -14.80 -23.48
CA ILE A 143 13.19 -13.88 -23.24
C ILE A 143 13.69 -12.47 -22.94
N GLY A 144 12.99 -11.47 -23.50
CA GLY A 144 13.22 -10.06 -23.23
C GLY A 144 14.65 -9.66 -23.60
N ASP A 145 15.34 -9.01 -22.67
CA ASP A 145 16.64 -8.40 -22.92
C ASP A 145 17.77 -9.43 -23.21
N THR A 146 17.61 -10.68 -22.74
CA THR A 146 18.59 -11.79 -22.84
C THR A 146 19.22 -11.97 -24.23
N ALA A 147 18.55 -11.58 -25.31
CA ALA A 147 19.11 -11.58 -26.65
C ALA A 147 18.51 -10.48 -27.54
N GLY A 148 18.11 -9.35 -26.95
CA GLY A 148 17.63 -8.17 -27.70
C GLY A 148 18.75 -7.45 -28.44
N ASP A 149 18.46 -6.33 -29.09
CA ASP A 149 19.47 -5.45 -29.71
C ASP A 149 20.11 -4.48 -28.69
N GLY A 150 19.58 -4.39 -27.47
CA GLY A 150 19.99 -3.44 -26.44
C GLY A 150 20.81 -4.00 -25.27
N GLY A 151 20.47 -3.54 -24.07
CA GLY A 151 20.97 -4.11 -22.82
C GLY A 151 20.70 -5.63 -22.78
N GLY A 152 21.63 -6.40 -22.22
CA GLY A 152 21.41 -7.85 -22.02
C GLY A 152 21.60 -8.71 -23.26
N SER A 153 21.95 -8.11 -24.41
CA SER A 153 22.15 -8.77 -25.68
C SER A 153 23.22 -9.87 -25.64
N TRP A 154 22.82 -11.10 -25.30
CA TRP A 154 23.72 -12.23 -25.26
C TRP A 154 24.00 -12.79 -26.66
N GLY A 155 25.14 -13.49 -26.78
CA GLY A 155 25.66 -14.04 -28.03
C GLY A 155 26.54 -13.02 -28.75
N TRP A 156 27.80 -12.92 -28.32
CA TRP A 156 28.75 -11.97 -28.92
C TRP A 156 29.02 -12.24 -30.39
N GLU A 157 28.85 -13.49 -30.83
CA GLU A 157 29.04 -13.90 -32.21
C GLU A 157 28.06 -13.24 -33.19
N TYR A 158 26.95 -12.67 -32.68
CA TYR A 158 25.95 -11.95 -33.46
C TYR A 158 26.27 -10.45 -33.60
N HIS A 159 27.37 -9.98 -32.98
CA HIS A 159 27.74 -8.56 -32.88
C HIS A 159 29.26 -8.34 -33.06
N CYS A 160 29.88 -9.17 -33.90
CA CYS A 160 31.32 -9.05 -34.20
C CYS A 160 31.63 -7.83 -35.07
N ASP A 161 30.70 -7.45 -35.95
CA ASP A 161 30.77 -6.32 -36.87
C ASP A 161 29.38 -5.95 -37.41
N ASP A 162 29.27 -4.78 -38.04
CA ASP A 162 28.03 -4.20 -38.57
C ASP A 162 27.35 -5.09 -39.62
N ASP A 163 28.10 -5.86 -40.42
CA ASP A 163 27.55 -6.75 -41.46
C ASP A 163 26.86 -7.96 -40.82
N ILE A 164 27.45 -8.52 -39.76
CA ILE A 164 26.87 -9.59 -38.95
C ILE A 164 25.63 -9.08 -38.21
N GLU A 165 25.70 -7.91 -37.57
CA GLU A 165 24.54 -7.30 -36.90
C GLU A 165 23.37 -7.11 -37.88
N ALA A 166 23.64 -6.54 -39.06
CA ALA A 166 22.62 -6.34 -40.10
C ALA A 166 22.00 -7.66 -40.57
N ARG A 167 22.81 -8.73 -40.73
CA ARG A 167 22.32 -10.07 -41.10
C ARG A 167 21.35 -10.63 -40.08
N TRP A 168 21.58 -10.36 -38.80
CA TRP A 168 20.76 -10.86 -37.69
C TRP A 168 19.66 -9.90 -37.25
N ARG A 169 19.46 -8.79 -37.96
CA ARG A 169 18.50 -7.73 -37.59
C ARG A 169 18.81 -7.18 -36.20
N GLU A 170 20.08 -6.96 -35.90
CA GLU A 170 20.55 -6.29 -34.68
C GLU A 170 21.10 -4.91 -35.04
N ARG A 171 20.86 -3.91 -34.19
CA ARG A 171 21.43 -2.55 -34.29
C ARG A 171 21.58 -1.91 -32.91
N PRO A 172 22.56 -2.37 -32.11
CA PRO A 172 22.77 -1.87 -30.76
C PRO A 172 23.04 -0.37 -30.68
N GLY A 173 23.77 0.21 -31.64
CA GLY A 173 24.00 1.66 -31.69
C GLY A 173 22.69 2.47 -31.75
N ASP A 174 21.77 2.08 -32.64
CA ASP A 174 20.46 2.73 -32.79
C ASP A 174 19.59 2.51 -31.54
N PHE A 175 19.68 1.35 -30.88
CA PHE A 175 19.01 1.10 -29.61
C PHE A 175 19.51 2.06 -28.52
N TRP A 176 20.82 2.11 -28.27
CA TRP A 176 21.38 2.94 -27.20
C TRP A 176 21.16 4.42 -27.43
N GLN A 177 21.25 4.88 -28.68
CA GLN A 177 20.93 6.25 -29.02
C GLN A 177 19.47 6.60 -28.67
N ARG A 178 18.51 5.73 -29.03
CA ARG A 178 17.10 5.91 -28.66
C ARG A 178 16.90 5.86 -27.14
N PHE A 179 17.56 4.94 -26.44
CA PHE A 179 17.46 4.80 -24.99
C PHE A 179 17.94 6.07 -24.26
N PHE A 180 19.14 6.56 -24.58
CA PHE A 180 19.69 7.75 -23.92
C PHE A 180 18.91 9.02 -24.28
N GLN A 181 18.56 9.21 -25.56
CA GLN A 181 17.76 10.37 -25.98
C GLN A 181 16.36 10.35 -25.37
N GLY A 182 15.73 9.16 -25.31
CA GLY A 182 14.44 8.96 -24.66
C GLY A 182 14.51 9.29 -23.17
N GLY A 183 15.50 8.72 -22.47
CA GLY A 183 15.70 8.98 -21.04
C GLY A 183 16.00 10.44 -20.71
N GLU A 184 16.85 11.11 -21.50
CA GLU A 184 17.11 12.54 -21.34
C GLU A 184 15.84 13.37 -21.58
N HIS A 185 15.06 13.02 -22.60
CA HIS A 185 13.79 13.69 -22.88
C HIS A 185 12.77 13.49 -21.76
N GLU A 186 12.59 12.26 -21.26
CA GLU A 186 11.68 11.94 -20.16
C GLU A 186 12.07 12.67 -18.88
N VAL A 187 13.36 12.66 -18.50
CA VAL A 187 13.84 13.38 -17.31
C VAL A 187 13.63 14.89 -17.46
N ALA A 188 13.96 15.45 -18.63
CA ALA A 188 13.73 16.87 -18.91
C ALA A 188 12.23 17.21 -18.89
N GLU A 189 11.36 16.34 -19.40
CA GLU A 189 9.92 16.51 -19.35
C GLU A 189 9.38 16.42 -17.92
N ILE A 190 9.81 15.44 -17.12
CA ILE A 190 9.46 15.32 -15.69
C ILE A 190 9.87 16.59 -14.95
N GLN A 191 11.10 17.07 -15.13
CA GLN A 191 11.57 18.31 -14.52
C GLN A 191 10.72 19.51 -14.96
N ARG A 192 10.48 19.65 -16.26
CA ARG A 192 9.65 20.74 -16.81
C ARG A 192 8.24 20.71 -16.22
N ILE A 193 7.58 19.55 -16.20
CA ILE A 193 6.22 19.39 -15.65
C ILE A 193 6.20 19.68 -14.15
N SER A 194 7.21 19.21 -13.39
CA SER A 194 7.27 19.45 -11.94
C SER A 194 7.36 20.94 -11.56
N HIS A 195 7.82 21.78 -12.49
CA HIS A 195 7.90 23.24 -12.32
C HIS A 195 6.79 24.00 -13.06
N ASP A 196 6.02 23.33 -13.93
CA ASP A 196 4.94 23.92 -14.70
C ASP A 196 3.64 23.91 -13.89
N SER A 197 3.44 24.96 -13.10
CA SER A 197 2.22 25.12 -12.32
C SER A 197 1.00 25.46 -13.18
N SER A 198 1.06 25.48 -14.51
CA SER A 198 -0.09 25.85 -15.37
C SER A 198 -0.89 24.65 -15.88
N ALA A 199 -0.28 23.46 -15.97
CA ALA A 199 -0.91 22.23 -16.42
C ALA A 199 -1.21 21.28 -15.24
N ARG A 200 -2.12 20.32 -15.43
CA ARG A 200 -2.37 19.26 -14.44
C ARG A 200 -1.34 18.16 -14.63
N VAL A 201 -0.74 17.62 -13.56
CA VAL A 201 0.18 16.48 -13.70
C VAL A 201 -0.53 15.29 -14.34
N SER A 202 -1.81 15.09 -14.00
CA SER A 202 -2.67 14.04 -14.55
C SER A 202 -2.94 14.12 -16.06
N GLU A 203 -2.77 15.29 -16.69
CA GLU A 203 -2.88 15.41 -18.16
C GLU A 203 -1.69 14.76 -18.87
N ARG A 204 -0.54 14.70 -18.18
CA ARG A 204 0.70 14.10 -18.68
C ARG A 204 0.89 12.67 -18.20
N PHE A 205 0.48 12.40 -16.97
CA PHE A 205 0.50 11.07 -16.35
C PHE A 205 -0.91 10.68 -15.90
N PRO A 206 -1.75 10.17 -16.83
CA PRO A 206 -3.12 9.79 -16.50
C PRO A 206 -3.14 8.75 -15.36
N PRO A 207 -4.02 8.90 -14.36
CA PRO A 207 -4.12 8.00 -13.22
C PRO A 207 -4.87 6.71 -13.60
N VAL A 208 -4.29 5.94 -14.51
CA VAL A 208 -4.79 4.64 -14.97
C VAL A 208 -3.97 3.50 -14.35
N LEU A 209 -4.57 2.32 -14.27
CA LEU A 209 -3.85 1.11 -13.83
C LEU A 209 -2.68 0.82 -14.78
N SER A 210 -1.45 0.83 -14.25
CA SER A 210 -0.23 0.66 -15.04
C SER A 210 0.04 -0.78 -15.47
N GLY A 211 -0.56 -1.77 -14.81
CA GLY A 211 -0.27 -3.20 -15.03
C GLY A 211 1.06 -3.67 -14.40
N GLU A 212 1.75 -2.79 -13.68
CA GLU A 212 3.01 -3.07 -12.98
C GLU A 212 2.88 -4.16 -11.93
N THR A 213 3.93 -4.97 -11.74
CA THR A 213 3.95 -6.08 -10.77
C THR A 213 4.13 -5.62 -9.32
N ILE A 214 4.57 -4.37 -9.11
CA ILE A 214 4.78 -3.77 -7.78
C ILE A 214 3.49 -3.80 -6.96
N ILE A 215 2.38 -3.32 -7.54
CA ILE A 215 1.09 -3.26 -6.84
C ILE A 215 0.60 -4.68 -6.45
N PRO A 216 0.60 -5.68 -7.35
CA PRO A 216 0.36 -7.07 -6.97
C PRO A 216 1.23 -7.61 -5.84
N VAL A 217 2.53 -7.30 -5.80
CA VAL A 217 3.43 -7.72 -4.73
C VAL A 217 3.04 -7.06 -3.40
N VAL A 218 2.80 -5.75 -3.43
CA VAL A 218 2.36 -4.98 -2.25
C VAL A 218 1.03 -5.51 -1.72
N GLU A 219 0.05 -5.77 -2.59
CA GLU A 219 -1.23 -6.36 -2.20
C GLU A 219 -1.04 -7.75 -1.58
N ALA A 220 -0.23 -8.61 -2.19
CA ALA A 220 0.01 -9.95 -1.68
C ALA A 220 0.70 -9.94 -0.30
N LEU A 221 1.66 -9.05 -0.09
CA LEU A 221 2.39 -8.91 1.18
C LEU A 221 1.55 -8.28 2.29
N LEU A 222 0.79 -7.22 1.98
CA LEU A 222 0.06 -6.44 2.98
C LEU A 222 -1.33 -7.01 3.28
N VAL A 223 -2.07 -7.43 2.26
CA VAL A 223 -3.48 -7.83 2.39
C VAL A 223 -3.73 -9.32 2.13
N ASP A 224 -2.68 -10.11 1.95
CA ASP A 224 -2.73 -11.58 1.81
C ASP A 224 -3.61 -12.07 0.65
N VAL A 225 -3.49 -11.41 -0.52
CA VAL A 225 -4.04 -11.91 -1.78
C VAL A 225 -2.92 -12.67 -2.49
N PRO A 226 -2.81 -14.01 -2.35
CA PRO A 226 -1.62 -14.71 -2.80
C PRO A 226 -1.54 -14.75 -4.32
N ARG A 227 -0.35 -14.51 -4.87
CA ARG A 227 -0.10 -14.48 -6.33
C ARG A 227 1.22 -15.14 -6.64
N VAL A 228 1.33 -15.71 -7.84
CA VAL A 228 2.63 -16.10 -8.42
C VAL A 228 3.06 -14.98 -9.34
N VAL A 229 4.21 -14.39 -9.08
CA VAL A 229 4.83 -13.34 -9.90
C VAL A 229 6.30 -13.68 -10.12
N LEU A 230 6.91 -13.17 -11.19
CA LEU A 230 8.35 -13.27 -11.31
C LEU A 230 9.03 -12.30 -10.35
N CYS A 231 10.05 -12.77 -9.68
CA CYS A 231 10.83 -12.01 -8.73
C CYS A 231 12.32 -12.29 -8.91
N ASN A 232 13.13 -11.28 -8.63
CA ASN A 232 14.56 -11.37 -8.51
C ASN A 232 14.92 -11.56 -7.04
N ILE A 233 15.34 -12.76 -6.68
CA ILE A 233 15.62 -13.17 -5.29
C ILE A 233 16.95 -13.93 -5.20
N PRO A 234 17.58 -14.01 -4.01
CA PRO A 234 18.73 -14.87 -3.81
C PRO A 234 18.40 -16.35 -4.03
N ASN A 235 19.29 -17.09 -4.68
CA ASN A 235 19.08 -18.51 -5.03
C ASN A 235 19.21 -19.49 -3.84
N THR A 236 18.81 -19.08 -2.64
CA THR A 236 18.97 -19.82 -1.37
C THR A 236 18.30 -21.20 -1.39
N GLY A 237 17.23 -21.36 -2.17
CA GLY A 237 16.54 -22.64 -2.39
C GLY A 237 17.07 -23.46 -3.56
N SER A 238 18.16 -23.04 -4.23
CA SER A 238 18.57 -23.60 -5.53
C SER A 238 17.42 -23.59 -6.55
N TYR A 239 16.65 -22.50 -6.55
CA TYR A 239 15.48 -22.29 -7.42
C TYR A 239 15.84 -22.38 -8.91
N VAL A 240 17.04 -21.92 -9.28
CA VAL A 240 17.69 -22.23 -10.56
C VAL A 240 18.89 -23.13 -10.26
N PRO A 241 18.75 -24.46 -10.45
CA PRO A 241 19.84 -25.40 -10.19
C PRO A 241 21.11 -25.02 -10.95
N GLY A 242 22.25 -25.05 -10.24
CA GLY A 242 23.60 -24.77 -10.75
C GLY A 242 23.98 -23.28 -10.91
N VAL A 243 23.09 -22.35 -10.55
CA VAL A 243 23.47 -20.97 -10.21
C VAL A 243 23.88 -20.92 -8.72
N PRO A 244 24.91 -20.16 -8.30
CA PRO A 244 25.31 -20.10 -6.89
C PRO A 244 24.18 -19.66 -5.96
N GLN A 245 24.09 -20.24 -4.76
CA GLN A 245 22.98 -19.99 -3.82
C GLN A 245 22.93 -18.57 -3.26
N ASP A 246 24.07 -17.89 -3.25
CA ASP A 246 24.23 -16.51 -2.80
C ASP A 246 24.15 -15.49 -3.96
N PHE A 247 23.69 -15.92 -5.14
CA PHE A 247 23.54 -15.08 -6.32
C PHE A 247 22.06 -14.83 -6.64
N GLN A 248 21.75 -13.69 -7.24
CA GLN A 248 20.40 -13.35 -7.67
C GLN A 248 19.93 -14.26 -8.80
N VAL A 249 18.71 -14.80 -8.69
CA VAL A 249 18.00 -15.51 -9.75
C VAL A 249 16.65 -14.86 -10.03
N GLU A 250 16.20 -14.93 -11.27
CA GLU A 250 14.88 -14.46 -11.69
C GLU A 250 14.00 -15.71 -11.88
N VAL A 251 13.00 -15.85 -11.01
CA VAL A 251 12.16 -17.05 -10.93
C VAL A 251 10.73 -16.71 -10.54
N PRO A 252 9.76 -17.57 -10.88
CA PRO A 252 8.43 -17.45 -10.31
C PRO A 252 8.49 -17.61 -8.79
N ALA A 253 7.74 -16.78 -8.08
CA ALA A 253 7.65 -16.81 -6.63
C ALA A 253 6.21 -16.68 -6.16
N LEU A 254 5.82 -17.51 -5.18
CA LEU A 254 4.57 -17.34 -4.46
C LEU A 254 4.73 -16.20 -3.45
N VAL A 255 3.98 -15.12 -3.65
CA VAL A 255 3.93 -13.96 -2.76
C VAL A 255 2.64 -14.01 -1.95
N SER A 256 2.76 -13.84 -0.64
CA SER A 256 1.65 -13.77 0.31
C SER A 256 2.07 -13.00 1.56
N ARG A 257 1.22 -12.90 2.58
CA ARG A 257 1.61 -12.31 3.87
C ARG A 257 2.76 -13.06 4.55
N ARG A 258 2.99 -14.32 4.18
CA ARG A 258 4.13 -15.11 4.67
C ARG A 258 5.48 -14.70 4.07
N GLY A 259 5.47 -13.77 3.12
CA GLY A 259 6.63 -13.33 2.37
C GLY A 259 6.67 -13.91 0.96
N ILE A 260 7.87 -13.92 0.39
CA ILE A 260 8.15 -14.32 -0.99
C ILE A 260 8.87 -15.66 -0.97
N GLN A 261 8.29 -16.64 -1.66
CA GLN A 261 8.81 -18.00 -1.72
C GLN A 261 9.10 -18.36 -3.17
N GLY A 262 10.38 -18.46 -3.53
CA GLY A 262 10.79 -18.90 -4.86
C GLY A 262 10.25 -20.29 -5.17
N ILE A 263 9.79 -20.47 -6.41
CA ILE A 263 9.36 -21.75 -6.95
C ILE A 263 10.56 -22.34 -7.70
N GLN A 264 10.93 -23.55 -7.33
CA GLN A 264 12.06 -24.24 -7.96
C GLN A 264 11.72 -24.59 -9.42
N THR A 265 12.67 -24.34 -10.30
CA THR A 265 12.62 -24.61 -11.75
C THR A 265 13.47 -25.83 -12.09
N ASP A 266 13.37 -26.33 -13.34
CA ASP A 266 14.20 -27.44 -13.83
C ASP A 266 15.64 -26.99 -14.16
N GLY A 267 15.92 -25.68 -14.11
CA GLY A 267 17.19 -25.10 -14.49
C GLY A 267 17.32 -24.85 -15.99
N LEU A 268 18.55 -24.57 -16.42
CA LEU A 268 18.85 -24.20 -17.80
C LEU A 268 19.52 -25.36 -18.56
N PRO A 269 19.39 -25.42 -19.90
CA PRO A 269 20.21 -26.31 -20.72
C PRO A 269 21.69 -26.13 -20.39
N ALA A 270 22.46 -27.23 -20.30
CA ALA A 270 23.84 -27.21 -19.79
C ALA A 270 24.76 -26.20 -20.50
N ALA A 271 24.59 -26.02 -21.81
CA ALA A 271 25.34 -25.04 -22.59
C ALA A 271 24.96 -23.59 -22.22
N VAL A 272 23.67 -23.31 -22.05
CA VAL A 272 23.15 -22.01 -21.62
C VAL A 272 23.59 -21.70 -20.19
N GLN A 273 23.54 -22.69 -19.30
CA GLN A 273 24.04 -22.57 -17.93
C GLN A 273 25.55 -22.25 -17.90
N SER A 274 26.35 -22.93 -18.71
CA SER A 274 27.79 -22.67 -18.77
C SER A 274 28.08 -21.24 -19.22
N ALA A 275 27.30 -20.74 -20.19
CA ALA A 275 27.38 -19.35 -20.62
C ALA A 275 26.93 -18.36 -19.54
N LEU A 276 25.82 -18.64 -18.84
CA LEU A 276 25.35 -17.82 -17.72
C LEU A 276 26.44 -17.66 -16.65
N LEU A 277 27.13 -18.75 -16.31
CA LEU A 277 28.19 -18.72 -15.31
C LEU A 277 29.37 -17.85 -15.76
N ARG A 278 29.75 -17.94 -17.04
CA ARG A 278 30.85 -17.18 -17.63
C ARG A 278 30.52 -15.71 -17.83
N ASP A 279 29.34 -15.40 -18.37
CA ASP A 279 28.99 -14.09 -18.92
C ASP A 279 28.21 -13.22 -17.94
N CYS A 280 27.56 -13.81 -16.93
CA CYS A 280 26.78 -13.09 -15.93
C CYS A 280 27.36 -13.25 -14.52
N VAL A 281 27.52 -14.49 -14.05
CA VAL A 281 27.88 -14.74 -12.65
C VAL A 281 29.32 -14.35 -12.34
N ALA A 282 30.28 -14.79 -13.14
CA ALA A 282 31.70 -14.50 -12.89
C ALA A 282 31.99 -12.99 -12.88
N PRO A 283 31.51 -12.20 -13.86
CA PRO A 283 31.78 -10.77 -13.85
C PRO A 283 31.04 -10.00 -12.76
N THR A 284 29.76 -10.30 -12.48
CA THR A 284 29.05 -9.66 -11.36
C THR A 284 29.75 -9.93 -10.04
N ASN A 285 30.25 -11.15 -9.82
CA ASN A 285 31.04 -11.45 -8.62
C ASN A 285 32.34 -10.64 -8.54
N LEU A 286 33.01 -10.47 -9.68
CA LEU A 286 34.25 -9.71 -9.75
C LEU A 286 34.02 -8.20 -9.55
N GLU A 287 32.94 -7.66 -10.11
CA GLU A 287 32.46 -6.29 -9.84
C GLU A 287 32.20 -6.08 -8.35
N LEU A 288 31.39 -6.94 -7.73
CA LEU A 288 31.05 -6.80 -6.31
C LEU A 288 32.27 -6.99 -5.41
N ALA A 289 33.23 -7.84 -5.80
CA ALA A 289 34.50 -7.98 -5.10
C ALA A 289 35.36 -6.71 -5.25
N ALA A 290 35.42 -6.12 -6.45
CA ALA A 290 36.13 -4.87 -6.69
C ALA A 290 35.52 -3.72 -5.87
N TYR A 291 34.19 -3.57 -5.91
CA TYR A 291 33.45 -2.58 -5.14
C TYR A 291 33.66 -2.75 -3.63
N GLY A 292 33.48 -3.96 -3.11
CA GLY A 292 33.66 -4.23 -1.67
C GLY A 292 35.10 -4.02 -1.18
N ALA A 293 36.10 -4.27 -2.03
CA ALA A 293 37.52 -4.11 -1.69
C ALA A 293 38.10 -2.73 -2.03
N GLY A 294 37.38 -1.88 -2.77
CA GLY A 294 37.95 -0.67 -3.38
C GLY A 294 39.13 -0.98 -4.31
N SER A 295 39.09 -2.12 -5.01
CA SER A 295 40.25 -2.63 -5.74
C SER A 295 40.23 -2.28 -7.23
N ARG A 296 41.06 -1.31 -7.64
CA ARG A 296 41.32 -1.03 -9.07
C ARG A 296 41.86 -2.24 -9.83
N ALA A 297 42.62 -3.13 -9.18
CA ALA A 297 43.12 -4.33 -9.83
C ALA A 297 42.00 -5.30 -10.19
N LEU A 298 41.01 -5.47 -9.32
CA LEU A 298 39.84 -6.32 -9.62
C LEU A 298 38.92 -5.69 -10.66
N LEU A 299 38.84 -4.34 -10.72
CA LEU A 299 38.20 -3.67 -11.84
C LEU A 299 38.91 -4.01 -13.15
N PHE A 300 40.25 -3.93 -13.20
CA PHE A 300 41.00 -4.32 -14.38
C PHE A 300 40.70 -5.77 -14.81
N GLU A 301 40.73 -6.72 -13.88
CA GLU A 301 40.36 -8.11 -14.17
C GLU A 301 38.94 -8.25 -14.72
N LEU A 302 37.99 -7.40 -14.30
CA LEU A 302 36.63 -7.37 -14.83
C LEU A 302 36.62 -7.00 -16.32
N LEU A 303 37.39 -6.00 -16.75
CA LEU A 303 37.52 -5.66 -18.17
C LEU A 303 38.17 -6.78 -18.97
N MET A 304 39.10 -7.53 -18.37
CA MET A 304 39.75 -8.65 -19.04
C MET A 304 38.79 -9.82 -19.32
N LEU A 305 37.62 -9.87 -18.67
CA LEU A 305 36.56 -10.83 -18.99
C LEU A 305 35.71 -10.41 -20.19
N ASP A 306 35.76 -9.14 -20.60
CA ASP A 306 34.96 -8.62 -21.72
C ASP A 306 35.52 -9.13 -23.07
N PRO A 307 34.67 -9.72 -23.95
CA PRO A 307 35.10 -10.22 -25.26
C PRO A 307 35.74 -9.18 -26.19
N TRP A 308 35.51 -7.87 -25.97
CA TRP A 308 36.10 -6.79 -26.76
C TRP A 308 37.45 -6.30 -26.24
N THR A 309 37.88 -6.76 -25.06
CA THR A 309 39.21 -6.48 -24.55
C THR A 309 40.23 -7.35 -25.29
N ARG A 310 41.05 -6.70 -26.12
CA ARG A 310 42.07 -7.33 -26.97
C ARG A 310 43.46 -7.33 -26.36
N SER A 311 43.71 -6.47 -25.37
CA SER A 311 44.99 -6.43 -24.65
C SER A 311 44.85 -5.82 -23.25
N ALA A 312 45.84 -6.09 -22.39
CA ALA A 312 45.91 -5.50 -21.05
C ALA A 312 46.08 -3.97 -21.11
N GLU A 313 46.81 -3.45 -22.09
CA GLU A 313 46.99 -2.01 -22.28
C GLU A 313 45.66 -1.32 -22.61
N GLN A 314 44.81 -1.95 -23.42
CA GLN A 314 43.47 -1.43 -23.72
C GLN A 314 42.61 -1.35 -22.45
N ALA A 315 42.59 -2.42 -21.64
CA ALA A 315 41.83 -2.43 -20.39
C ALA A 315 42.35 -1.41 -19.38
N HIS A 316 43.67 -1.25 -19.25
CA HIS A 316 44.26 -0.21 -18.40
C HIS A 316 43.92 1.21 -18.88
N ALA A 317 44.01 1.48 -20.18
CA ALA A 317 43.65 2.79 -20.73
C ALA A 317 42.18 3.12 -20.48
N MET A 318 41.27 2.18 -20.74
CA MET A 318 39.84 2.35 -20.48
C MET A 318 39.53 2.60 -18.99
N CYS A 319 40.18 1.84 -18.10
CA CYS A 319 40.08 2.05 -16.66
C CYS A 319 40.45 3.49 -16.27
N ASP A 320 41.55 3.99 -16.83
CA ASP A 320 42.13 5.27 -16.46
C ASP A 320 41.30 6.42 -17.00
N GLU A 321 40.83 6.31 -18.25
CA GLU A 321 39.95 7.28 -18.88
C GLU A 321 38.62 7.42 -18.12
N ILE A 322 37.95 6.31 -17.78
CA ILE A 322 36.69 6.33 -17.04
C ILE A 322 36.87 6.94 -15.65
N LEU A 323 37.93 6.52 -14.94
CA LEU A 323 38.22 7.06 -13.62
C LEU A 323 38.56 8.56 -13.71
N ALA A 324 39.26 9.02 -14.75
CA ALA A 324 39.64 10.42 -14.91
C ALA A 324 38.46 11.38 -15.12
N LEU A 325 37.27 10.89 -15.47
CA LEU A 325 36.08 11.73 -15.66
C LEU A 325 35.76 12.57 -14.39
N ASP A 326 35.43 13.85 -14.58
CA ASP A 326 35.20 14.79 -13.48
C ASP A 326 34.07 14.34 -12.54
N CYS A 327 32.98 13.81 -13.12
CA CYS A 327 31.84 13.28 -12.38
C CYS A 327 32.18 12.06 -11.51
N HIS A 328 33.33 11.40 -11.73
CA HIS A 328 33.74 10.17 -11.04
C HIS A 328 34.73 10.41 -9.90
N ALA A 329 34.76 11.61 -9.31
CA ALA A 329 35.69 11.94 -8.23
C ALA A 329 35.58 11.01 -7.01
N GLU A 330 34.35 10.68 -6.58
CA GLU A 330 34.14 9.74 -5.47
C GLU A 330 34.52 8.30 -5.85
N MET A 331 34.19 7.89 -7.07
CA MET A 331 34.57 6.57 -7.59
C MET A 331 36.10 6.42 -7.66
N ARG A 332 36.83 7.45 -8.14
CA ARG A 332 38.29 7.48 -8.07
C ARG A 332 38.81 7.35 -6.65
N ALA A 333 38.26 8.11 -5.72
CA ALA A 333 38.71 8.06 -4.34
C ALA A 333 38.52 6.65 -3.75
N HIS A 334 37.41 5.99 -4.09
CA HIS A 334 37.13 4.62 -3.65
C HIS A 334 38.14 3.59 -4.20
N TYR A 335 38.41 3.61 -5.51
CA TYR A 335 39.25 2.58 -6.15
C TYR A 335 40.75 2.89 -6.19
N CYS A 336 41.15 4.16 -6.04
CA CYS A 336 42.55 4.60 -6.09
C CYS A 336 43.08 5.11 -4.74
N GLY A 337 42.21 5.29 -3.74
CA GLY A 337 42.52 6.10 -2.55
C GLY A 337 43.24 5.42 -1.40
N GLN A 338 43.31 4.08 -1.28
CA GLN A 338 43.93 3.44 -0.10
C GLN A 338 44.67 2.13 -0.36
N ARG A 339 45.89 2.03 0.20
CA ARG A 339 46.64 0.79 0.41
C ARG A 339 45.99 0.00 1.57
N SER A 340 45.60 -1.24 1.26
CA SER A 340 45.50 -2.42 2.14
C SER A 340 45.34 -2.19 3.65
N HIS A 341 44.13 -2.43 4.18
CA HIS A 341 43.96 -2.97 5.55
C HIS A 341 42.93 -4.10 5.55
N HIS A 342 43.37 -5.25 6.07
CA HIS A 342 42.59 -6.47 6.23
C HIS A 342 41.39 -6.31 7.17
N ALA A 343 40.35 -7.06 6.83
CA ALA A 343 39.05 -7.17 7.47
C ALA A 343 39.08 -7.73 8.90
N ALA A 344 38.09 -7.34 9.70
CA ALA A 344 37.26 -8.22 10.54
C ALA A 344 36.16 -7.38 11.19
N HIS A 345 34.92 -7.87 11.23
CA HIS A 345 34.07 -7.90 12.44
C HIS A 345 32.72 -8.56 12.13
N SER A 346 32.48 -9.75 12.70
CA SER A 346 31.18 -10.40 12.78
C SER A 346 30.78 -10.54 14.25
N GLY A 347 29.75 -9.80 14.68
CA GLY A 347 29.22 -9.85 16.04
C GLY A 347 27.83 -10.47 16.07
N HIS A 348 27.72 -11.76 16.41
CA HIS A 348 26.44 -12.42 16.69
C HIS A 348 25.98 -12.11 18.12
N ARG A 349 24.73 -11.63 18.30
CA ARG A 349 24.02 -11.62 19.59
C ARG A 349 22.80 -12.55 19.56
N ARG A 350 22.82 -13.56 20.43
CA ARG A 350 21.65 -14.40 20.77
C ARG A 350 20.87 -13.77 21.92
N HIS A 351 19.54 -13.71 21.82
CA HIS A 351 18.67 -13.55 22.98
C HIS A 351 17.66 -14.70 23.12
N ARG A 352 17.53 -15.14 24.39
CA ARG A 352 16.71 -16.25 24.90
C ARG A 352 15.22 -15.87 24.99
N ARG A 353 14.34 -16.81 24.65
CA ARG A 353 12.90 -16.78 25.01
C ARG A 353 12.67 -17.24 26.45
N ARG A 354 11.67 -16.65 27.13
CA ARG A 354 11.04 -17.17 28.36
C ARG A 354 9.54 -17.38 28.10
N ASN A 355 9.02 -18.50 28.59
CA ASN A 355 7.60 -18.85 28.61
C ASN A 355 6.90 -18.24 29.84
N TYR A 356 5.60 -17.95 29.73
CA TYR A 356 4.70 -17.73 30.86
C TYR A 356 3.45 -18.62 30.78
N ARG A 357 2.94 -18.96 31.98
CA ARG A 357 1.79 -19.80 32.31
C ARG A 357 0.48 -19.01 32.32
N ASP A 358 -0.62 -19.76 32.21
CA ASP A 358 -2.03 -19.35 32.20
C ASP A 358 -2.50 -18.62 33.47
N GLU A 359 -3.15 -17.45 33.29
CA GLU A 359 -4.17 -16.86 34.17
C GLU A 359 -5.07 -15.93 33.32
N LEU A 360 -6.28 -15.63 33.83
CA LEU A 360 -7.44 -14.97 33.18
C LEU A 360 -7.17 -14.21 31.86
N CYS A 361 -7.73 -14.73 30.76
CA CYS A 361 -7.48 -14.24 29.40
C CYS A 361 -8.74 -13.57 28.82
N LEU A 362 -8.63 -12.28 28.50
CA LEU A 362 -9.57 -11.56 27.64
C LEU A 362 -9.26 -11.92 26.19
N ARG A 363 -10.19 -12.60 25.52
CA ARG A 363 -10.00 -13.10 24.15
C ARG A 363 -10.88 -12.29 23.20
N THR A 364 -10.26 -11.62 22.24
CA THR A 364 -10.98 -10.91 21.16
C THR A 364 -10.87 -11.74 19.88
N CYS A 365 -12.02 -12.00 19.26
CA CYS A 365 -12.10 -12.74 18.00
C CYS A 365 -12.50 -11.78 16.89
N THR A 366 -11.71 -11.65 15.82
CA THR A 366 -12.11 -10.89 14.63
C THR A 366 -12.82 -11.82 13.65
N PRO A 367 -13.95 -11.40 13.04
CA PRO A 367 -14.68 -12.27 12.13
C PRO A 367 -14.04 -12.35 10.73
N GLU A 368 -14.12 -13.54 10.10
CA GLU A 368 -13.81 -13.78 8.67
C GLU A 368 -15.09 -13.57 7.85
N TRP A 369 -15.05 -12.79 6.77
CA TRP A 369 -16.14 -12.71 5.80
C TRP A 369 -15.65 -12.79 4.35
N ARG A 370 -16.47 -13.39 3.48
CA ARG A 370 -16.16 -13.56 2.05
C ARG A 370 -16.54 -12.31 1.27
N ILE A 371 -15.56 -11.47 0.94
CA ILE A 371 -15.71 -10.37 -0.02
C ILE A 371 -15.54 -10.93 -1.45
N GLY A 372 -16.40 -10.52 -2.39
CA GLY A 372 -16.54 -11.08 -3.73
C GLY A 372 -15.23 -11.46 -4.45
N GLY A 373 -14.96 -12.77 -4.51
CA GLY A 373 -13.90 -13.37 -5.34
C GLY A 373 -12.45 -13.18 -4.87
N ALA A 374 -12.17 -12.24 -3.97
CA ALA A 374 -10.85 -12.02 -3.39
C ALA A 374 -10.97 -11.95 -1.86
N LEU A 375 -10.23 -12.82 -1.17
CA LEU A 375 -10.08 -12.85 0.30
C LEU A 375 -9.47 -11.53 0.80
N ARG A 376 -10.27 -10.47 0.93
CA ARG A 376 -9.93 -9.28 1.72
C ARG A 376 -10.66 -9.43 3.06
N GLN A 377 -9.94 -9.81 4.12
CA GLN A 377 -10.24 -9.52 5.54
C GLN A 377 -9.45 -10.48 6.46
N ASN A 378 -8.27 -10.06 6.94
CA ASN A 378 -7.46 -10.85 7.90
C ASN A 378 -6.73 -9.97 8.95
N LEU A 379 -7.15 -8.72 9.17
CA LEU A 379 -6.48 -7.75 10.06
C LEU A 379 -7.47 -7.05 10.99
N MET A 380 -7.01 -6.66 12.19
CA MET A 380 -7.66 -5.59 12.95
C MET A 380 -7.83 -4.36 12.04
N ALA A 381 -8.95 -3.65 12.20
CA ALA A 381 -9.40 -2.58 11.30
C ALA A 381 -9.83 -3.01 9.87
N GLY A 382 -9.91 -4.29 9.50
CA GLY A 382 -10.22 -4.76 8.14
C GLY A 382 -11.63 -4.46 7.58
N ALA A 383 -12.39 -3.56 8.20
CA ALA A 383 -13.72 -3.15 7.79
C ALA A 383 -13.91 -1.62 7.90
N THR A 384 -14.96 -1.16 8.58
CA THR A 384 -15.32 0.27 8.66
C THR A 384 -14.19 1.13 9.21
N SER A 385 -13.47 0.65 10.23
CA SER A 385 -12.41 1.44 10.85
C SER A 385 -11.23 1.69 9.91
N GLY A 386 -10.78 0.68 9.17
CA GLY A 386 -9.70 0.81 8.19
C GLY A 386 -10.13 1.47 6.87
N GLY A 387 -11.44 1.53 6.61
CA GLY A 387 -12.00 2.39 5.57
C GLY A 387 -12.30 3.82 6.05
N SER A 388 -12.15 4.12 7.34
CA SER A 388 -12.48 5.44 7.86
C SER A 388 -11.50 6.49 7.33
N ALA A 389 -12.00 7.69 7.08
CA ALA A 389 -11.14 8.85 6.87
C ALA A 389 -10.53 9.39 8.17
N GLY A 390 -10.75 8.75 9.31
CA GLY A 390 -10.05 9.05 10.57
C GLY A 390 -10.42 10.38 11.21
N VAL A 391 -11.57 10.95 10.85
CA VAL A 391 -12.01 12.27 11.30
C VAL A 391 -12.17 12.31 12.83
N ILE A 392 -11.71 13.42 13.42
CA ILE A 392 -11.88 13.81 14.82
C ILE A 392 -12.48 15.22 14.85
N CYS A 393 -13.80 15.30 15.06
CA CYS A 393 -14.54 16.56 15.06
C CYS A 393 -15.68 16.59 16.08
N LEU A 394 -16.36 17.73 16.21
CA LEU A 394 -17.53 17.85 17.07
C LEU A 394 -18.74 17.08 16.52
N HIS A 395 -19.43 16.35 17.40
CA HIS A 395 -20.67 15.64 17.10
C HIS A 395 -21.81 16.14 18.00
N ASP A 396 -22.21 17.39 17.74
CA ASP A 396 -23.23 18.13 18.47
C ASP A 396 -24.67 17.72 18.04
N MET A 397 -24.90 16.42 17.81
CA MET A 397 -26.20 15.87 17.38
C MET A 397 -27.06 15.34 18.54
N GLY A 398 -26.51 15.36 19.75
CA GLY A 398 -27.18 14.99 20.99
C GLY A 398 -26.19 15.02 22.15
N THR A 399 -26.68 15.27 23.36
CA THR A 399 -25.82 15.39 24.56
C THR A 399 -24.90 14.18 24.73
N ILE A 400 -25.42 12.97 24.55
CA ILE A 400 -24.65 11.73 24.72
C ILE A 400 -23.49 11.64 23.71
N TYR A 401 -23.68 12.01 22.43
CA TYR A 401 -22.59 11.99 21.45
C TYR A 401 -21.53 13.04 21.74
N ALA A 402 -21.93 14.25 22.16
CA ALA A 402 -20.99 15.29 22.53
C ALA A 402 -20.12 14.83 23.73
N GLN A 403 -20.74 14.21 24.73
CA GLN A 403 -20.05 13.62 25.88
C GLN A 403 -19.10 12.47 25.47
N LEU A 404 -19.53 11.56 24.61
CA LEU A 404 -18.67 10.49 24.08
C LEU A 404 -17.50 11.05 23.24
N THR A 405 -17.73 12.15 22.52
CA THR A 405 -16.73 12.85 21.70
C THR A 405 -15.68 13.51 22.57
N LEU A 406 -16.07 14.16 23.68
CA LEU A 406 -15.15 14.73 24.66
C LEU A 406 -14.17 13.69 25.20
N LEU A 407 -14.67 12.51 25.59
CA LEU A 407 -13.84 11.38 26.05
C LEU A 407 -12.93 10.85 24.93
N GLY A 408 -13.48 10.73 23.72
CA GLY A 408 -12.75 10.33 22.52
C GLY A 408 -11.57 11.24 22.22
N PHE A 409 -11.82 12.55 22.19
CA PHE A 409 -10.80 13.55 21.91
C PHE A 409 -9.73 13.64 22.99
N GLU A 410 -10.11 13.59 24.27
CA GLU A 410 -9.13 13.58 25.36
C GLU A 410 -8.19 12.38 25.25
N ARG A 411 -8.69 11.22 24.82
CA ARG A 411 -7.86 10.06 24.53
C ARG A 411 -6.94 10.26 23.32
N VAL A 412 -7.43 10.86 22.23
CA VAL A 412 -6.59 11.22 21.07
C VAL A 412 -5.46 12.15 21.50
N ARG A 413 -5.76 13.16 22.32
CA ARG A 413 -4.75 14.11 22.84
C ARG A 413 -3.67 13.39 23.65
N GLN A 414 -4.07 12.49 24.55
CA GLN A 414 -3.13 11.67 25.33
C GLN A 414 -2.28 10.76 24.45
N PHE A 415 -2.87 10.15 23.42
CA PHE A 415 -2.17 9.23 22.53
C PHE A 415 -1.24 9.97 21.57
N ALA A 416 -1.64 11.10 21.01
CA ALA A 416 -0.80 11.93 20.15
C ALA A 416 0.49 12.40 20.86
N GLN A 417 0.47 12.53 22.19
CA GLN A 417 1.65 12.87 22.99
C GLN A 417 2.59 11.69 23.25
N LYS A 418 2.09 10.45 23.22
CA LYS A 418 2.81 9.26 23.70
C LYS A 418 3.07 8.22 22.62
N HIS A 419 2.33 8.27 21.52
CA HIS A 419 2.29 7.27 20.47
C HIS A 419 2.14 7.96 19.11
N ALA A 420 2.70 7.35 18.07
CA ALA A 420 2.65 7.87 16.72
C ALA A 420 1.32 7.51 16.02
N ILE A 421 0.19 7.98 16.54
CA ILE A 421 -1.15 7.69 15.98
C ILE A 421 -1.50 8.48 14.71
N GLY A 422 -0.55 9.28 14.20
CA GLY A 422 -0.73 10.05 12.96
C GLY A 422 -1.79 11.16 13.05
N PHE A 423 -2.04 11.72 14.24
CA PHE A 423 -3.01 12.82 14.41
C PHE A 423 -2.50 14.10 13.73
N GLN A 424 -3.35 14.68 12.89
CA GLN A 424 -3.14 15.91 12.13
C GLN A 424 -4.20 16.94 12.55
N PRO A 425 -3.86 17.90 13.42
CA PRO A 425 -4.79 18.93 13.89
C PRO A 425 -4.96 20.04 12.85
N TRP A 426 -5.43 19.68 11.64
CA TRP A 426 -5.67 20.65 10.56
C TRP A 426 -6.97 21.43 10.74
N GLY A 427 -7.74 21.09 11.78
CA GLY A 427 -8.97 21.74 12.16
C GLY A 427 -10.20 21.26 11.40
N THR A 428 -11.35 21.70 11.90
CA THR A 428 -12.63 21.67 11.19
C THR A 428 -13.04 23.10 10.91
N LEU A 429 -13.45 23.39 9.68
CA LEU A 429 -13.89 24.71 9.25
C LEU A 429 -15.40 24.65 8.94
N ASP A 430 -16.19 25.31 9.77
CA ASP A 430 -17.63 25.49 9.55
C ASP A 430 -17.85 26.76 8.71
N LEU A 431 -18.32 26.60 7.47
CA LEU A 431 -18.51 27.69 6.52
C LEU A 431 -19.96 28.17 6.51
N HIS A 432 -20.15 29.48 6.69
CA HIS A 432 -21.47 30.10 6.64
C HIS A 432 -21.68 30.79 5.30
N TYR A 433 -22.67 30.33 4.54
CA TYR A 433 -23.08 30.94 3.27
C TYR A 433 -24.43 31.66 3.40
N GLU A 434 -24.64 32.70 2.58
CA GLU A 434 -25.91 33.38 2.38
C GLU A 434 -26.95 32.38 1.85
N ARG A 435 -28.09 32.24 2.54
CA ARG A 435 -29.22 31.41 2.11
C ARG A 435 -30.36 32.32 1.64
N ALA A 436 -31.09 31.87 0.61
CA ALA A 436 -32.14 32.66 -0.05
C ALA A 436 -33.38 32.92 0.84
N ASP A 437 -33.51 32.21 1.97
CA ASP A 437 -34.72 32.11 2.78
C ASP A 437 -34.52 32.46 4.28
N THR A 438 -33.32 32.90 4.70
CA THR A 438 -33.03 33.17 6.13
C THR A 438 -32.21 34.43 6.36
N THR A 439 -32.44 35.07 7.52
CA THR A 439 -31.59 36.14 8.08
C THR A 439 -30.37 35.55 8.79
N ASN A 440 -29.54 34.77 8.09
CA ASN A 440 -28.31 34.26 8.67
C ASN A 440 -27.32 35.42 8.89
N SER A 441 -26.94 35.67 10.14
CA SER A 441 -25.88 36.60 10.51
C SER A 441 -24.62 35.83 10.93
N PHE A 442 -23.45 36.37 10.58
CA PHE A 442 -22.16 35.91 11.05
C PHE A 442 -21.55 36.99 11.97
N PRO A 443 -20.95 36.64 13.12
CA PRO A 443 -20.75 35.29 13.66
C PRO A 443 -22.05 34.63 14.17
N PRO A 444 -22.17 33.29 14.10
CA PRO A 444 -23.32 32.59 14.66
C PRO A 444 -23.33 32.69 16.19
N ALA A 445 -24.53 32.71 16.78
CA ALA A 445 -24.67 32.57 18.23
C ALA A 445 -24.12 31.21 18.68
N PRO A 446 -23.46 31.11 19.86
CA PRO A 446 -22.98 29.84 20.39
C PRO A 446 -24.10 28.78 20.44
N SER A 447 -23.79 27.53 20.10
CA SER A 447 -24.73 26.42 20.23
C SER A 447 -25.01 26.11 21.71
N ALA A 448 -26.06 25.32 22.00
CA ALA A 448 -26.30 24.85 23.35
C ALA A 448 -25.15 23.98 23.88
N TYR A 449 -24.46 23.26 22.99
CA TYR A 449 -23.30 22.43 23.31
C TYR A 449 -22.08 23.26 23.61
N ILE A 450 -21.80 24.30 22.81
CA ILE A 450 -20.74 25.26 23.11
C ILE A 450 -20.96 25.85 24.50
N ARG A 451 -22.17 26.36 24.79
CA ARG A 451 -22.47 26.92 26.13
C ARG A 451 -22.29 25.93 27.27
N ARG A 452 -22.49 24.63 27.00
CA ARG A 452 -22.46 23.57 28.02
C ARG A 452 -21.08 22.98 28.20
N PHE A 453 -20.32 22.75 27.13
CA PHE A 453 -19.11 21.92 27.15
C PHE A 453 -17.82 22.68 26.88
N ASP A 454 -17.90 23.91 26.35
CA ASP A 454 -16.73 24.75 26.23
C ASP A 454 -16.25 25.20 27.61
N ASN A 455 -15.06 24.76 27.99
CA ASN A 455 -14.42 25.09 29.27
C ASN A 455 -13.49 26.32 29.16
N GLY A 456 -13.41 26.95 27.97
CA GLY A 456 -12.56 28.11 27.70
C GLY A 456 -11.06 27.82 27.62
N GLN A 457 -10.63 26.56 27.71
CA GLN A 457 -9.22 26.18 27.60
C GLN A 457 -8.77 26.13 26.13
N PRO A 458 -7.57 26.62 25.79
CA PRO A 458 -7.06 26.63 24.42
C PRO A 458 -6.97 25.25 23.75
N GLU A 459 -6.77 24.19 24.53
CA GLU A 459 -6.67 22.80 24.09
C GLU A 459 -8.03 22.09 23.94
N SER A 460 -9.13 22.76 24.29
CA SER A 460 -10.48 22.20 24.16
C SER A 460 -10.82 21.89 22.70
N ILE A 461 -11.55 20.80 22.44
CA ILE A 461 -12.10 20.53 21.10
C ILE A 461 -13.08 21.61 20.63
N TYR A 462 -13.66 22.37 21.58
CA TYR A 462 -14.56 23.50 21.34
C TYR A 462 -13.81 24.84 21.15
N ALA A 463 -12.49 24.88 21.35
CA ALA A 463 -11.68 26.06 21.04
C ALA A 463 -11.88 26.44 19.57
N ARG A 464 -12.09 27.74 19.30
CA ARG A 464 -12.54 28.21 18.00
C ARG A 464 -12.08 29.62 17.68
N GLU A 465 -11.94 29.89 16.39
CA GLU A 465 -11.60 31.17 15.81
C GLU A 465 -12.72 31.58 14.84
N TYR A 466 -13.23 32.81 14.98
CA TYR A 466 -14.20 33.37 14.04
C TYR A 466 -13.43 34.13 12.96
N LEU A 467 -13.57 33.67 11.72
CA LEU A 467 -12.95 34.25 10.54
C LEU A 467 -14.02 34.98 9.74
N ASP A 468 -13.87 36.29 9.54
CA ASP A 468 -14.68 37.00 8.56
C ASP A 468 -14.32 36.56 7.12
N ARG A 469 -15.10 37.03 6.14
CA ARG A 469 -14.88 36.67 4.72
C ARG A 469 -13.45 36.94 4.26
N ALA A 470 -12.85 38.07 4.63
CA ALA A 470 -11.54 38.48 4.15
C ALA A 470 -10.44 37.58 4.73
N ALA A 471 -10.45 37.38 6.05
CA ALA A 471 -9.50 36.52 6.73
C ALA A 471 -9.59 35.05 6.24
N LEU A 472 -10.80 34.58 5.93
CA LEU A 472 -11.02 33.22 5.46
C LEU A 472 -10.43 33.00 4.05
N VAL A 473 -10.68 33.91 3.12
CA VAL A 473 -10.16 33.81 1.75
C VAL A 473 -8.64 34.01 1.71
N GLU A 474 -8.09 34.85 2.58
CA GLU A 474 -6.64 34.99 2.71
C GLU A 474 -5.98 33.68 3.19
N ARG A 475 -6.56 33.04 4.20
CA ARG A 475 -6.01 31.82 4.81
C ARG A 475 -6.28 30.56 3.99
N PHE A 476 -7.42 30.51 3.30
CA PHE A 476 -7.87 29.37 2.50
C PHE A 476 -8.25 29.86 1.09
N PRO A 477 -7.27 30.24 0.26
CA PRO A 477 -7.50 30.91 -1.03
C PRO A 477 -8.22 30.06 -2.09
N TRP A 478 -8.32 28.74 -1.86
CA TRP A 478 -9.12 27.85 -2.68
C TRP A 478 -10.61 27.88 -2.34
N ILE A 479 -11.05 28.57 -1.28
CA ILE A 479 -12.48 28.74 -0.98
C ILE A 479 -13.01 29.94 -1.78
N ARG A 480 -14.12 29.74 -2.48
CA ARG A 480 -14.78 30.76 -3.28
C ARG A 480 -15.47 31.81 -2.37
N PRO A 481 -15.24 33.11 -2.58
CA PRO A 481 -15.83 34.17 -1.75
C PRO A 481 -17.32 34.38 -2.00
N GLU A 482 -17.86 33.88 -3.12
CA GLU A 482 -19.25 34.06 -3.51
C GLU A 482 -20.19 33.53 -2.43
N ARG A 483 -21.12 34.38 -1.97
CA ARG A 483 -22.11 34.08 -0.92
C ARG A 483 -21.52 33.72 0.44
N LEU A 484 -20.20 33.78 0.66
CA LEU A 484 -19.59 33.40 1.94
C LEU A 484 -19.77 34.52 2.98
N LEU A 485 -20.40 34.28 4.13
CA LEU A 485 -20.52 35.28 5.20
C LEU A 485 -19.29 35.32 6.11
N GLY A 486 -18.69 34.16 6.35
CA GLY A 486 -17.56 33.93 7.26
C GLY A 486 -17.46 32.45 7.62
N GLY A 487 -16.59 32.11 8.56
CA GLY A 487 -16.43 30.73 9.02
C GLY A 487 -15.92 30.61 10.45
N VAL A 488 -16.17 29.47 11.08
CA VAL A 488 -15.67 29.13 12.41
C VAL A 488 -14.65 28.00 12.28
N LEU A 489 -13.39 28.30 12.57
CA LEU A 489 -12.32 27.30 12.57
C LEU A 489 -12.17 26.72 13.98
N TYR A 490 -12.20 25.39 14.10
CA TYR A 490 -11.89 24.66 15.32
C TYR A 490 -10.51 24.00 15.18
N PRO A 491 -9.42 24.65 15.62
CA PRO A 491 -8.05 24.24 15.28
C PRO A 491 -7.61 22.93 15.92
N ASN A 492 -8.22 22.53 17.03
CA ASN A 492 -7.84 21.29 17.74
C ASN A 492 -8.47 20.03 17.14
N GLN A 493 -9.38 20.18 16.17
CA GLN A 493 -9.98 19.08 15.43
C GLN A 493 -9.10 18.67 14.24
N GLY A 494 -9.45 17.60 13.55
CA GLY A 494 -8.72 17.17 12.36
C GLY A 494 -8.96 15.70 12.03
N TYR A 495 -7.89 14.97 11.77
CA TYR A 495 -7.95 13.53 11.50
C TYR A 495 -6.76 12.79 12.09
N LEU A 496 -6.85 11.47 12.17
CA LEU A 496 -5.75 10.58 12.53
C LEU A 496 -5.68 9.40 11.57
N ASP A 497 -4.62 8.62 11.67
CA ASP A 497 -4.50 7.33 10.97
C ASP A 497 -5.26 6.25 11.77
N PRO A 498 -6.40 5.73 11.27
CA PRO A 498 -7.19 4.75 12.01
C PRO A 498 -6.44 3.45 12.27
N TYR A 499 -5.57 3.03 11.34
CA TYR A 499 -4.78 1.80 11.50
C TYR A 499 -3.80 1.95 12.65
N LYS A 500 -3.05 3.07 12.70
CA LYS A 500 -2.10 3.32 13.80
C LYS A 500 -2.78 3.46 15.14
N LEU A 501 -3.97 4.07 15.20
CA LEU A 501 -4.76 4.13 16.43
C LEU A 501 -5.11 2.73 16.92
N ILE A 502 -5.59 1.86 16.03
CA ILE A 502 -6.02 0.50 16.37
C ILE A 502 -4.83 -0.39 16.73
N GLU A 503 -3.74 -0.32 15.96
CA GLU A 503 -2.49 -1.01 16.26
C GLU A 503 -1.95 -0.60 17.64
N THR A 504 -2.01 0.69 17.98
CA THR A 504 -1.62 1.17 19.31
C THR A 504 -2.49 0.55 20.40
N TYR A 505 -3.82 0.51 20.23
CA TYR A 505 -4.69 -0.15 21.20
C TYR A 505 -4.41 -1.64 21.33
N GLU A 506 -4.19 -2.34 20.23
CA GLU A 506 -3.88 -3.75 20.20
C GLU A 506 -2.57 -4.03 20.95
N GLN A 507 -1.51 -3.28 20.63
CA GLN A 507 -0.21 -3.41 21.28
C GLN A 507 -0.32 -3.17 22.80
N LEU A 508 -0.98 -2.07 23.20
CA LEU A 508 -1.21 -1.76 24.61
C LEU A 508 -2.00 -2.85 25.34
N ALA A 509 -2.98 -3.47 24.67
CA ALA A 509 -3.75 -4.57 25.23
C ALA A 509 -2.91 -5.84 25.38
N VAL A 510 -2.16 -6.23 24.35
CA VAL A 510 -1.27 -7.41 24.35
C VAL A 510 -0.15 -7.26 25.39
N ASP A 511 0.43 -6.07 25.54
CA ASP A 511 1.50 -5.78 26.49
C ASP A 511 1.08 -5.99 27.95
N THR A 512 -0.23 -6.01 28.24
CA THR A 512 -0.73 -6.38 29.57
C THR A 512 -0.47 -7.85 29.93
N GLY A 513 -0.22 -8.71 28.93
CA GLY A 513 -0.17 -10.16 29.07
C GLY A 513 -1.51 -10.83 29.39
N ARG A 514 -2.60 -10.05 29.44
CA ARG A 514 -3.96 -10.52 29.79
C ARG A 514 -4.92 -10.58 28.62
N VAL A 515 -4.55 -9.97 27.49
CA VAL A 515 -5.36 -9.93 26.28
C VAL A 515 -4.72 -10.80 25.21
N ASP A 516 -5.53 -11.71 24.66
CA ASP A 516 -5.18 -12.54 23.52
C ASP A 516 -6.04 -12.13 22.32
N VAL A 517 -5.38 -11.75 21.24
CA VAL A 517 -6.01 -11.23 20.02
C VAL A 517 -5.98 -12.30 18.94
N GLN A 518 -7.17 -12.82 18.62
CA GLN A 518 -7.35 -13.89 17.65
C GLN A 518 -7.86 -13.33 16.33
N HIS A 519 -6.91 -13.10 15.42
CA HIS A 519 -7.17 -12.70 14.05
C HIS A 519 -7.80 -13.84 13.23
N ALA A 520 -8.65 -13.50 12.26
CA ALA A 520 -9.25 -14.44 11.31
C ALA A 520 -9.89 -15.65 12.04
N THR A 521 -10.74 -15.35 13.02
CA THR A 521 -11.35 -16.33 13.90
C THR A 521 -12.83 -15.96 14.13
N PRO A 522 -13.70 -16.08 13.12
CA PRO A 522 -15.12 -15.77 13.28
C PRO A 522 -15.77 -16.67 14.31
N VAL A 523 -16.67 -16.05 15.07
CA VAL A 523 -17.68 -16.78 15.81
C VAL A 523 -18.71 -17.27 14.80
N LEU A 524 -18.80 -18.59 14.65
CA LEU A 524 -19.73 -19.26 13.75
C LEU A 524 -21.03 -19.66 14.46
N GLN A 525 -20.97 -19.87 15.78
CA GLN A 525 -22.12 -20.24 16.61
C GLN A 525 -21.87 -19.81 18.06
N MET A 526 -22.94 -19.43 18.77
CA MET A 526 -22.93 -19.24 20.22
C MET A 526 -23.77 -20.34 20.87
N ARG A 527 -23.18 -21.12 21.78
CA ARG A 527 -23.91 -22.13 22.55
C ARG A 527 -24.36 -21.52 23.87
N LYS A 528 -25.59 -21.83 24.26
CA LYS A 528 -26.25 -21.23 25.42
C LYS A 528 -26.99 -22.24 26.27
N THR A 529 -27.06 -21.95 27.57
CA THR A 529 -27.87 -22.65 28.56
C THR A 529 -28.74 -21.62 29.26
N GLY A 530 -30.06 -21.69 29.06
CA GLY A 530 -30.99 -20.68 29.58
C GLY A 530 -30.68 -19.28 29.03
N THR A 531 -30.48 -18.32 29.94
CA THR A 531 -30.17 -16.90 29.65
C THR A 531 -28.68 -16.62 29.53
N ARG A 532 -27.82 -17.65 29.40
CA ARG A 532 -26.37 -17.46 29.40
C ARG A 532 -25.71 -18.10 28.18
N ILE A 533 -24.78 -17.37 27.57
CA ILE A 533 -23.86 -17.90 26.54
C ILE A 533 -22.72 -18.64 27.26
N ASP A 534 -22.56 -19.94 26.98
CA ASP A 534 -21.53 -20.78 27.59
C ASP A 534 -20.25 -20.80 26.77
N SER A 535 -20.38 -20.85 25.44
CA SER A 535 -19.22 -20.95 24.55
C SER A 535 -19.44 -20.34 23.17
N LEU A 536 -18.34 -19.94 22.55
CA LEU A 536 -18.23 -19.47 21.17
C LEU A 536 -17.56 -20.56 20.33
N VAL A 537 -18.21 -20.96 19.24
CA VAL A 537 -17.66 -21.93 18.30
C VAL A 537 -17.04 -21.19 17.13
N THR A 538 -15.79 -21.54 16.81
CA THR A 538 -15.02 -20.95 15.70
C THR A 538 -14.42 -22.08 14.86
N ARG A 539 -13.78 -21.76 13.72
CA ARG A 539 -13.00 -22.76 12.95
C ARG A 539 -11.83 -23.35 13.74
N ARG A 540 -11.37 -22.66 14.77
CA ARG A 540 -10.25 -23.07 15.64
C ARG A 540 -10.71 -23.87 16.86
N GLY A 541 -12.01 -24.16 16.97
CA GLY A 541 -12.59 -24.92 18.08
C GLY A 541 -13.59 -24.11 18.91
N GLU A 542 -13.97 -24.69 20.04
CA GLU A 542 -14.96 -24.15 20.98
C GLU A 542 -14.29 -23.47 22.19
N TRP A 543 -14.80 -22.29 22.56
CA TRP A 543 -14.18 -21.40 23.53
C TRP A 543 -15.19 -21.08 24.63
N ARG A 544 -14.92 -21.49 25.87
CA ARG A 544 -15.78 -21.14 27.01
C ARG A 544 -15.65 -19.66 27.37
N VAL A 545 -16.77 -19.02 27.68
CA VAL A 545 -16.82 -17.57 27.92
C VAL A 545 -17.52 -17.17 29.21
N GLY A 546 -16.99 -16.13 29.85
CA GLY A 546 -17.58 -15.50 31.03
C GLY A 546 -18.59 -14.42 30.63
N GLN A 547 -18.12 -13.44 29.90
CA GLN A 547 -18.87 -12.30 29.34
C GLN A 547 -18.57 -12.23 27.84
N VAL A 548 -19.53 -11.75 27.04
CA VAL A 548 -19.40 -11.58 25.60
C VAL A 548 -19.81 -10.15 25.23
N VAL A 549 -18.92 -9.44 24.52
CA VAL A 549 -19.21 -8.10 23.99
C VAL A 549 -19.26 -8.19 22.47
N ASN A 550 -20.42 -7.85 21.91
CA ASN A 550 -20.61 -7.66 20.49
C ASN A 550 -20.15 -6.25 20.09
N ALA A 551 -18.95 -6.18 19.49
CA ALA A 551 -18.37 -4.99 18.89
C ALA A 551 -18.16 -5.17 17.38
N GLY A 552 -19.03 -5.95 16.71
CA GLY A 552 -18.86 -6.37 15.31
C GLY A 552 -19.11 -5.30 14.25
N GLY A 553 -19.18 -4.02 14.61
CA GLY A 553 -19.47 -2.93 13.67
C GLY A 553 -20.72 -3.21 12.83
N PRO A 554 -20.66 -3.14 11.49
CA PRO A 554 -21.82 -3.42 10.64
C PRO A 554 -22.30 -4.88 10.69
N TRP A 555 -21.49 -5.84 11.17
CA TRP A 555 -21.95 -7.22 11.40
C TRP A 555 -22.65 -7.41 12.75
N GLY A 556 -22.82 -6.35 13.53
CA GLY A 556 -23.40 -6.45 14.87
C GLY A 556 -24.70 -7.25 14.90
N ALA A 557 -25.63 -6.99 13.98
CA ALA A 557 -26.91 -7.69 13.89
C ALA A 557 -26.74 -9.19 13.59
N LYS A 558 -25.85 -9.53 12.65
CA LYS A 558 -25.51 -10.93 12.33
C LYS A 558 -24.91 -11.66 13.53
N ILE A 559 -24.05 -11.00 14.30
CA ILE A 559 -23.46 -11.58 15.52
C ILE A 559 -24.52 -11.77 16.60
N ALA A 560 -25.43 -10.80 16.78
CA ALA A 560 -26.54 -10.94 17.73
C ALA A 560 -27.45 -12.12 17.37
N ALA A 561 -27.71 -12.31 16.07
CA ALA A 561 -28.51 -13.43 15.58
C ALA A 561 -27.91 -14.81 15.91
N LEU A 562 -26.57 -14.94 16.03
CA LEU A 562 -25.93 -16.19 16.48
C LEU A 562 -26.36 -16.61 17.90
N ALA A 563 -26.78 -15.65 18.73
CA ALA A 563 -27.32 -15.90 20.06
C ALA A 563 -28.86 -16.02 20.08
N GLY A 564 -29.52 -15.80 18.93
CA GLY A 564 -30.97 -15.71 18.80
C GLY A 564 -31.54 -14.35 19.18
N VAL A 565 -30.74 -13.28 19.12
CA VAL A 565 -31.17 -11.91 19.41
C VAL A 565 -31.37 -11.15 18.10
N ASP A 566 -32.55 -10.56 17.93
CA ASP A 566 -32.82 -9.60 16.87
C ASP A 566 -32.38 -8.20 17.31
N MET A 567 -31.67 -7.48 16.44
CA MET A 567 -31.07 -6.18 16.77
C MET A 567 -31.34 -5.17 15.67
N ALA A 568 -31.87 -4.01 16.08
CA ALA A 568 -32.16 -2.86 15.23
C ALA A 568 -30.88 -2.12 14.79
N LEU A 569 -30.05 -2.80 14.00
CA LEU A 569 -28.81 -2.30 13.43
C LEU A 569 -28.77 -2.66 11.95
N THR A 570 -28.65 -1.65 11.10
CA THR A 570 -28.71 -1.81 9.64
C THR A 570 -27.36 -1.42 9.01
N PRO A 571 -26.75 -2.28 8.19
CA PRO A 571 -25.53 -1.93 7.48
C PRO A 571 -25.82 -0.98 6.31
N ASN A 572 -25.10 0.14 6.22
CA ASN A 572 -25.32 1.18 5.22
C ASN A 572 -24.01 1.52 4.49
N ARG A 573 -24.01 1.45 3.16
CA ARG A 573 -22.84 1.73 2.31
C ARG A 573 -22.62 3.24 2.20
N ILE A 574 -21.36 3.64 2.30
CA ILE A 574 -20.91 5.04 2.28
C ILE A 574 -19.81 5.19 1.24
N GLN A 575 -19.85 6.26 0.45
CA GLN A 575 -18.87 6.49 -0.61
C GLN A 575 -17.84 7.53 -0.19
N VAL A 576 -16.57 7.27 -0.55
CA VAL A 576 -15.46 8.22 -0.43
C VAL A 576 -14.75 8.27 -1.78
N CYS A 577 -14.46 9.46 -2.29
CA CYS A 577 -13.61 9.66 -3.46
C CYS A 577 -12.40 10.53 -3.10
N VAL A 578 -11.41 10.56 -3.99
CA VAL A 578 -10.13 11.24 -3.78
C VAL A 578 -9.97 12.33 -4.83
N ALA A 579 -9.30 13.44 -4.52
CA ALA A 579 -8.86 14.39 -5.55
C ALA A 579 -7.35 14.71 -5.46
N THR A 580 -6.74 14.96 -6.61
CA THR A 580 -5.32 15.37 -6.77
C THR A 580 -5.09 16.84 -6.42
N ALA A 581 -5.50 17.27 -5.23
CA ALA A 581 -5.49 18.68 -4.84
C ALA A 581 -4.09 19.34 -4.81
N PHE A 582 -3.02 18.53 -4.88
CA PHE A 582 -1.64 18.98 -5.00
C PHE A 582 -1.41 19.76 -6.29
N ASP A 583 -2.17 19.46 -7.36
CA ASP A 583 -2.12 20.22 -8.61
C ASP A 583 -2.61 21.68 -8.40
N ASP A 584 -3.53 21.90 -7.45
CA ASP A 584 -4.02 23.21 -7.04
C ASP A 584 -3.24 23.80 -5.83
N GLY A 585 -2.14 23.17 -5.41
CA GLY A 585 -1.27 23.66 -4.34
C GLY A 585 -1.82 23.48 -2.92
N ILE A 586 -2.83 22.63 -2.74
CA ILE A 586 -3.42 22.38 -1.42
C ILE A 586 -2.58 21.37 -0.64
N THR A 587 -2.12 21.79 0.53
CA THR A 587 -1.23 20.98 1.38
C THR A 587 -1.83 20.65 2.75
N ALA A 588 -2.75 21.48 3.26
CA ALA A 588 -3.40 21.28 4.55
C ALA A 588 -4.83 21.85 4.58
N ALA A 589 -5.78 21.11 3.99
CA ALA A 589 -7.19 21.50 4.01
C ALA A 589 -7.91 21.00 5.29
N PRO A 590 -8.61 21.87 6.04
CA PRO A 590 -9.40 21.47 7.19
C PRO A 590 -10.60 20.60 6.78
N LEU A 591 -11.14 19.84 7.73
CA LEU A 591 -12.42 19.17 7.55
C LEU A 591 -13.50 20.21 7.28
N THR A 592 -14.17 20.11 6.14
CA THR A 592 -15.12 21.13 5.69
C THR A 592 -16.29 20.52 4.94
N GLY A 593 -17.51 20.91 5.31
CA GLY A 593 -18.73 20.58 4.57
C GLY A 593 -19.15 21.71 3.62
N VAL A 594 -20.08 21.40 2.71
CA VAL A 594 -20.73 22.38 1.83
C VAL A 594 -22.27 22.28 1.99
N PRO A 595 -23.03 23.36 1.73
CA PRO A 595 -24.48 23.37 1.96
C PRO A 595 -25.28 22.59 0.89
N GLU A 596 -24.63 21.74 0.09
CA GLU A 596 -25.23 20.94 -0.96
C GLU A 596 -24.94 19.45 -0.76
N ALA A 597 -25.74 18.62 -1.43
CA ALA A 597 -25.74 17.18 -1.29
C ALA A 597 -25.40 16.48 -2.61
N VAL A 598 -24.87 15.26 -2.52
CA VAL A 598 -24.72 14.33 -3.64
C VAL A 598 -25.66 13.16 -3.38
N ASP A 599 -26.57 12.90 -4.32
CA ASP A 599 -27.59 11.85 -4.22
C ASP A 599 -28.48 11.96 -2.97
N GLY A 600 -28.74 13.20 -2.54
CA GLY A 600 -29.56 13.50 -1.36
C GLY A 600 -28.81 13.47 -0.03
N GLU A 601 -27.52 13.09 -0.03
CA GLU A 601 -26.70 12.97 1.18
C GLU A 601 -25.64 14.08 1.24
N GLY A 602 -25.41 14.60 2.44
CA GLY A 602 -24.39 15.62 2.69
C GLY A 602 -22.99 15.08 2.38
N VAL A 603 -22.15 15.94 1.81
CA VAL A 603 -20.75 15.63 1.50
C VAL A 603 -19.80 16.53 2.30
N TRP A 604 -18.75 15.92 2.84
CA TRP A 604 -17.66 16.60 3.52
C TRP A 604 -16.35 16.31 2.79
N CYS A 605 -15.35 17.15 3.05
CA CYS A 605 -14.00 16.96 2.54
C CYS A 605 -12.96 17.20 3.63
N ARG A 606 -11.77 16.64 3.47
CA ARG A 606 -10.56 17.02 4.22
C ARG A 606 -9.32 16.83 3.36
N GLY A 607 -8.22 17.47 3.71
CA GLY A 607 -6.92 17.16 3.13
C GLY A 607 -6.37 15.82 3.66
N GLU A 608 -5.46 15.21 2.90
CA GLU A 608 -4.70 14.01 3.20
C GLU A 608 -3.20 14.27 2.89
N LEU A 609 -2.31 13.52 3.54
CA LEU A 609 -0.87 13.65 3.30
C LEU A 609 -0.52 13.45 1.82
N GLY A 610 0.52 14.15 1.35
CA GLY A 610 0.90 14.18 -0.06
C GLY A 610 0.06 15.15 -0.92
N GLY A 611 -0.71 16.05 -0.29
CA GLY A 611 -1.50 17.07 -0.97
C GLY A 611 -2.73 16.51 -1.68
N THR A 612 -3.19 15.32 -1.32
CA THR A 612 -4.48 14.80 -1.82
C THR A 612 -5.63 15.29 -0.94
N MET A 613 -6.85 15.13 -1.42
CA MET A 613 -8.05 15.41 -0.65
C MET A 613 -9.01 14.22 -0.68
N LEU A 614 -9.70 14.00 0.42
CA LEU A 614 -10.78 13.03 0.53
C LEU A 614 -12.12 13.74 0.55
N PHE A 615 -13.11 13.16 -0.11
CA PHE A 615 -14.49 13.63 -0.10
C PHE A 615 -15.40 12.45 0.22
N GLY A 616 -16.23 12.57 1.24
CA GLY A 616 -17.06 11.47 1.72
C GLY A 616 -18.52 11.85 1.90
N GLN A 617 -19.40 10.88 1.66
CA GLN A 617 -20.77 10.92 2.15
C GLN A 617 -20.81 10.70 3.67
N HIS A 618 -21.89 11.15 4.30
CA HIS A 618 -22.15 10.84 5.71
C HIS A 618 -23.64 10.61 5.97
N HIS A 619 -23.98 9.47 6.57
CA HIS A 619 -25.34 9.13 6.97
C HIS A 619 -25.43 9.11 8.50
N ASN A 620 -26.15 10.08 9.06
CA ASN A 620 -26.38 10.16 10.51
C ASN A 620 -27.36 9.06 11.00
N THR A 621 -28.21 8.56 10.11
CA THR A 621 -29.25 7.56 10.39
C THR A 621 -29.29 6.51 9.27
N THR A 622 -30.13 5.49 9.44
CA THR A 622 -30.33 4.46 8.42
C THR A 622 -30.97 5.06 7.16
N GLN A 623 -30.26 4.99 6.03
CA GLN A 623 -30.80 5.31 4.71
C GLN A 623 -31.24 4.04 3.97
N THR A 624 -32.52 3.97 3.62
CA THR A 624 -33.13 2.79 2.98
C THR A 624 -32.44 2.40 1.67
N ASN A 625 -32.04 3.40 0.87
CA ASN A 625 -31.43 3.19 -0.44
C ASN A 625 -29.95 2.77 -0.37
N SER A 626 -29.36 2.78 0.83
CA SER A 626 -27.94 2.46 1.04
C SER A 626 -27.74 1.16 1.83
N ILE A 627 -28.82 0.42 2.09
CA ILE A 627 -28.77 -0.85 2.83
C ILE A 627 -28.01 -1.90 2.01
N VAL A 628 -27.05 -2.57 2.65
CA VAL A 628 -26.23 -3.61 2.02
C VAL A 628 -26.05 -4.80 2.95
N ASP A 629 -25.68 -5.95 2.38
CA ASP A 629 -25.09 -7.02 3.17
C ASP A 629 -23.59 -6.71 3.39
N PRO A 630 -23.10 -6.59 4.63
CA PRO A 630 -21.70 -6.29 4.90
C PRO A 630 -20.72 -7.39 4.47
N ASP A 631 -21.20 -8.61 4.22
CA ASP A 631 -20.43 -9.71 3.62
C ASP A 631 -20.26 -9.50 2.10
N TYR A 632 -21.29 -8.99 1.44
CA TYR A 632 -21.39 -8.92 -0.03
C TYR A 632 -21.67 -7.49 -0.48
N VAL A 633 -20.66 -6.63 -0.36
CA VAL A 633 -20.76 -5.20 -0.70
C VAL A 633 -19.77 -4.81 -1.79
N ASN A 634 -20.24 -4.02 -2.77
CA ASN A 634 -19.37 -3.35 -3.72
C ASN A 634 -18.57 -2.24 -3.01
N ARG A 635 -17.24 -2.36 -3.03
CA ARG A 635 -16.30 -1.44 -2.38
C ARG A 635 -15.76 -0.35 -3.32
N VAL A 636 -16.18 -0.36 -4.57
CA VAL A 636 -15.87 0.68 -5.56
C VAL A 636 -16.98 1.72 -5.54
N ASN A 637 -16.65 2.99 -5.77
CA ASN A 637 -17.66 4.03 -5.96
C ASN A 637 -18.63 3.68 -7.09
N ASP A 638 -19.84 4.23 -7.00
CA ASP A 638 -20.79 4.18 -8.10
C ASP A 638 -20.28 5.03 -9.26
N ASP A 639 -20.62 4.61 -10.48
CA ASP A 639 -20.23 5.32 -11.69
C ASP A 639 -20.74 6.77 -11.65
N GLY A 640 -19.82 7.72 -11.85
CA GLY A 640 -20.13 9.15 -11.83
C GLY A 640 -20.19 9.80 -10.45
N TYR A 641 -20.03 9.05 -9.35
CA TYR A 641 -19.96 9.62 -7.99
C TYR A 641 -18.83 10.67 -7.85
N PRO A 642 -17.56 10.40 -8.27
CA PRO A 642 -16.51 11.42 -8.20
C PRO A 642 -16.85 12.68 -9.00
N ALA A 643 -17.45 12.53 -10.19
CA ALA A 643 -17.88 13.67 -11.01
C ALA A 643 -19.04 14.45 -10.37
N ALA A 644 -19.92 13.78 -9.61
CA ALA A 644 -20.98 14.45 -8.85
C ALA A 644 -20.41 15.29 -7.70
N VAL A 645 -19.44 14.73 -6.97
CA VAL A 645 -18.69 15.46 -5.93
C VAL A 645 -17.95 16.65 -6.53
N GLU A 646 -17.25 16.49 -7.65
CA GLU A 646 -16.59 17.58 -8.37
C GLU A 646 -17.56 18.70 -8.71
N ARG A 647 -18.72 18.38 -9.30
CA ARG A 647 -19.74 19.38 -9.64
C ARG A 647 -20.21 20.16 -8.42
N VAL A 648 -20.36 19.51 -7.27
CA VAL A 648 -20.75 20.17 -6.01
C VAL A 648 -19.62 21.06 -5.51
N TYR A 649 -18.43 20.52 -5.31
CA TYR A 649 -17.32 21.25 -4.67
C TYR A 649 -16.78 22.40 -5.52
N THR A 650 -16.75 22.28 -6.85
CA THR A 650 -16.27 23.35 -7.73
C THR A 650 -17.14 24.62 -7.70
N ARG A 651 -18.38 24.55 -7.19
CA ARG A 651 -19.22 25.73 -6.91
C ARG A 651 -18.76 26.52 -5.68
N TYR A 652 -18.11 25.87 -4.73
CA TYR A 652 -17.70 26.45 -3.45
C TYR A 652 -16.18 26.62 -3.35
N TRP A 653 -15.43 25.86 -4.14
CA TRP A 653 -13.97 25.79 -4.09
C TRP A 653 -13.41 26.02 -5.50
N ASN A 654 -12.28 26.71 -5.58
CA ASN A 654 -11.55 26.96 -6.81
C ASN A 654 -10.46 25.90 -6.98
N LEU A 655 -10.85 24.76 -7.56
CA LEU A 655 -9.98 23.60 -7.80
C LEU A 655 -9.87 23.29 -9.31
N PRO A 656 -9.35 24.22 -10.13
CA PRO A 656 -9.35 24.07 -11.58
C PRO A 656 -8.38 23.01 -12.10
N LYS A 657 -7.45 22.48 -11.29
CA LYS A 657 -6.49 21.46 -11.72
C LYS A 657 -6.69 20.09 -11.10
N SER A 658 -7.38 20.03 -9.98
CA SER A 658 -7.70 18.79 -9.28
C SER A 658 -8.47 17.83 -10.17
N VAL A 659 -8.08 16.56 -10.15
CA VAL A 659 -8.83 15.46 -10.76
C VAL A 659 -9.48 14.64 -9.66
N TYR A 660 -10.79 14.42 -9.78
CA TYR A 660 -11.57 13.59 -8.87
C TYR A 660 -11.52 12.14 -9.35
N LEU A 661 -10.95 11.28 -8.51
CA LEU A 661 -10.69 9.87 -8.76
C LEU A 661 -11.59 9.00 -7.90
N ASN A 662 -11.80 7.76 -8.34
CA ASN A 662 -12.41 6.74 -7.48
C ASN A 662 -11.56 6.58 -6.21
N GLY A 663 -12.25 6.51 -5.08
CA GLY A 663 -11.71 6.09 -3.79
C GLY A 663 -12.25 4.71 -3.45
N TRP A 664 -13.03 4.64 -2.38
CA TRP A 664 -13.56 3.38 -1.86
C TRP A 664 -14.94 3.57 -1.22
N CYS A 665 -15.64 2.45 -0.97
CA CYS A 665 -16.85 2.43 -0.19
C CYS A 665 -16.67 1.76 1.17
N CYS A 666 -17.18 2.43 2.20
CA CYS A 666 -17.28 1.93 3.57
C CYS A 666 -18.67 1.35 3.83
N VAL A 667 -18.81 0.66 4.96
CA VAL A 667 -20.11 0.22 5.48
C VAL A 667 -20.22 0.64 6.94
N TYR A 668 -21.22 1.44 7.27
CA TYR A 668 -21.53 1.81 8.65
C TYR A 668 -22.57 0.84 9.20
N GLY A 669 -22.45 0.48 10.47
CA GLY A 669 -23.61 -0.03 11.21
C GLY A 669 -24.40 1.18 11.68
N THR A 670 -25.60 1.37 11.14
CA THR A 670 -26.47 2.51 11.45
C THR A 670 -27.70 2.09 12.23
N THR A 671 -28.26 3.02 12.98
CA THR A 671 -29.54 2.89 13.67
C THR A 671 -30.52 3.91 13.09
N THR A 672 -31.83 3.71 13.30
CA THR A 672 -32.85 4.62 12.77
C THR A 672 -32.90 5.96 13.50
N ASP A 673 -32.44 6.00 14.75
CA ASP A 673 -32.37 7.19 15.59
C ASP A 673 -31.00 7.90 15.57
N GLY A 674 -30.01 7.30 14.91
CA GLY A 674 -28.66 7.82 14.80
C GLY A 674 -27.77 7.64 16.04
N PHE A 675 -28.26 7.00 17.11
CA PHE A 675 -27.49 6.75 18.34
C PHE A 675 -26.97 5.32 18.45
N PRO A 676 -25.80 5.09 19.08
CA PRO A 676 -25.25 3.76 19.23
C PRO A 676 -26.08 2.90 20.18
N ILE A 677 -25.89 1.59 20.09
CA ILE A 677 -26.41 0.62 21.05
C ILE A 677 -25.26 0.26 21.98
N ILE A 678 -25.32 0.77 23.21
CA ILE A 678 -24.33 0.51 24.27
C ILE A 678 -25.09 -0.02 25.48
N ALA A 679 -25.26 -1.34 25.56
CA ALA A 679 -26.12 -1.95 26.57
C ALA A 679 -25.84 -3.43 26.78
N ARG A 680 -26.28 -3.95 27.94
CA ARG A 680 -26.46 -5.40 28.15
C ARG A 680 -27.72 -5.84 27.40
N ASP A 681 -27.66 -7.03 26.80
CA ASP A 681 -28.81 -7.65 26.17
C ASP A 681 -29.92 -7.94 27.20
N LYS A 682 -31.18 -7.89 26.76
CA LYS A 682 -32.33 -8.10 27.65
C LYS A 682 -32.64 -9.57 27.91
N GLN A 683 -32.25 -10.45 27.00
CA GLN A 683 -32.54 -11.89 27.06
C GLN A 683 -31.35 -12.68 27.60
N LEU A 684 -30.14 -12.15 27.46
CA LEU A 684 -28.89 -12.82 27.80
C LEU A 684 -28.07 -12.07 28.86
N ASP A 685 -27.78 -12.77 29.95
CA ASP A 685 -27.21 -12.17 31.15
C ASP A 685 -25.75 -11.76 31.02
N ASN A 686 -25.04 -12.37 30.07
CA ASN A 686 -23.62 -12.17 29.84
C ASN A 686 -23.30 -11.69 28.42
N PHE A 687 -24.28 -11.09 27.74
CA PHE A 687 -24.13 -10.55 26.39
C PHE A 687 -24.33 -9.04 26.39
N TYR A 688 -23.39 -8.31 25.79
CA TYR A 688 -23.38 -6.86 25.74
C TYR A 688 -23.15 -6.40 24.31
N HIS A 689 -23.64 -5.21 23.97
CA HIS A 689 -23.54 -4.62 22.65
C HIS A 689 -22.83 -3.26 22.73
N ALA A 690 -21.90 -3.03 21.81
CA ALA A 690 -21.27 -1.75 21.52
C ALA A 690 -21.17 -1.59 20.01
N VAL A 691 -22.29 -1.22 19.39
CA VAL A 691 -22.45 -1.17 17.92
C VAL A 691 -23.25 0.08 17.52
N GLY A 692 -23.32 0.37 16.22
CA GLY A 692 -24.20 1.44 15.73
C GLY A 692 -23.65 2.85 15.90
N MET A 693 -22.35 3.07 15.75
CA MET A 693 -21.76 4.42 15.93
C MET A 693 -22.06 5.39 14.76
N ASN A 694 -22.88 4.99 13.78
CA ASN A 694 -23.36 5.82 12.66
C ASN A 694 -22.25 6.61 11.93
N GLY A 695 -21.06 6.03 11.78
CA GLY A 695 -19.92 6.68 11.10
C GLY A 695 -18.98 7.49 12.00
N HIS A 696 -19.31 7.67 13.28
CA HIS A 696 -18.53 8.47 14.23
C HIS A 696 -17.60 7.65 15.12
N GLY A 697 -17.45 6.35 14.82
CA GLY A 697 -16.75 5.39 15.69
C GLY A 697 -15.31 5.79 16.01
N ILE A 698 -14.58 6.41 15.08
CA ILE A 698 -13.22 6.89 15.34
C ILE A 698 -13.21 8.11 16.28
N THR A 699 -14.15 9.03 16.16
CA THR A 699 -14.20 10.17 17.07
C THR A 699 -14.61 9.76 18.48
N CYS A 700 -15.63 8.91 18.62
CA CYS A 700 -16.20 8.56 19.93
C CYS A 700 -15.61 7.28 20.56
N HIS A 701 -14.59 6.66 19.94
CA HIS A 701 -14.07 5.34 20.29
C HIS A 701 -13.80 5.15 21.80
N ALA A 702 -13.11 6.10 22.44
CA ALA A 702 -12.71 5.96 23.83
C ALA A 702 -13.90 6.11 24.79
N GLY A 703 -14.85 6.99 24.47
CA GLY A 703 -16.09 7.13 25.24
C GLY A 703 -16.91 5.85 25.20
N VAL A 704 -17.07 5.25 24.01
CA VAL A 704 -17.80 3.97 23.84
C VAL A 704 -17.09 2.85 24.60
N ALA A 705 -15.76 2.74 24.47
CA ALA A 705 -14.97 1.71 25.14
C ALA A 705 -15.03 1.83 26.67
N LEU A 706 -14.99 3.04 27.21
CA LEU A 706 -15.10 3.26 28.66
C LEU A 706 -16.50 2.90 29.17
N ALA A 707 -17.55 3.32 28.44
CA ALA A 707 -18.93 3.08 28.83
C ALA A 707 -19.27 1.58 28.85
N ILE A 708 -18.85 0.83 27.82
CA ILE A 708 -19.06 -0.62 27.79
C ILE A 708 -18.23 -1.34 28.86
N ALA A 709 -17.02 -0.87 29.15
CA ALA A 709 -16.18 -1.44 30.20
C ALA A 709 -16.79 -1.26 31.59
N GLU A 710 -17.31 -0.07 31.93
CA GLU A 710 -18.02 0.14 33.19
C GLU A 710 -19.26 -0.75 33.28
N LEU A 711 -20.04 -0.84 32.20
CA LEU A 711 -21.24 -1.66 32.18
C LEU A 711 -20.94 -3.16 32.41
N VAL A 712 -19.89 -3.69 31.79
CA VAL A 712 -19.47 -5.09 31.97
C VAL A 712 -18.91 -5.34 33.37
N LEU A 713 -18.11 -4.42 33.91
CA LEU A 713 -17.40 -4.62 35.19
C LEU A 713 -18.26 -4.28 36.42
N ARG A 714 -19.19 -3.32 36.29
CA ARG A 714 -19.93 -2.75 37.43
C ARG A 714 -21.45 -2.92 37.32
N GLY A 715 -21.97 -3.38 36.17
CA GLY A 715 -23.41 -3.55 35.94
C GLY A 715 -24.16 -2.24 35.62
N GLY A 716 -23.45 -1.11 35.53
CA GLY A 716 -23.96 0.20 35.13
C GLY A 716 -22.80 1.10 34.73
N SER A 717 -23.09 2.23 34.07
CA SER A 717 -22.07 3.17 33.60
C SER A 717 -22.50 4.59 33.91
N GLN A 718 -21.67 5.31 34.66
CA GLN A 718 -21.81 6.74 34.95
C GLN A 718 -20.42 7.35 34.93
N ILE A 719 -20.05 7.92 33.80
CA ILE A 719 -18.70 8.44 33.58
C ILE A 719 -18.68 9.92 33.98
N ASP A 720 -17.79 10.26 34.90
CA ASP A 720 -17.52 11.64 35.31
C ASP A 720 -16.74 12.39 34.21
N LEU A 721 -17.31 13.50 33.75
CA LEU A 721 -16.74 14.39 32.73
C LEU A 721 -16.20 15.69 33.31
N ALA A 722 -16.36 15.94 34.62
CA ALA A 722 -15.87 17.15 35.26
C ALA A 722 -14.38 17.44 35.01
N PRO A 723 -13.47 16.44 34.92
CA PRO A 723 -12.08 16.70 34.57
C PRO A 723 -11.87 17.28 33.16
N ILE A 724 -12.83 17.11 32.26
CA ILE A 724 -12.78 17.62 30.88
C ILE A 724 -13.57 18.93 30.78
N THR A 725 -14.76 18.99 31.35
CA THR A 725 -15.68 20.13 31.20
C THR A 725 -15.46 21.24 32.22
N GLY A 726 -14.75 20.96 33.31
CA GLY A 726 -14.48 21.92 34.40
C GLY A 726 -15.68 22.17 35.34
N HIS A 727 -16.78 21.42 35.21
CA HIS A 727 -17.97 21.51 36.05
C HIS A 727 -18.64 20.13 36.17
N ASP A 728 -19.55 19.97 37.14
CA ASP A 728 -20.24 18.68 37.35
C ASP A 728 -21.05 18.27 36.11
N GLU A 729 -20.58 17.23 35.44
CA GLU A 729 -21.14 16.70 34.20
C GLU A 729 -20.91 15.20 34.16
N ARG A 730 -21.93 14.45 33.76
CA ARG A 730 -21.88 12.98 33.77
C ARG A 730 -22.53 12.40 32.53
N LEU A 731 -21.87 11.40 31.96
CA LEU A 731 -22.43 10.59 30.89
C LEU A 731 -23.23 9.43 31.47
N ASP A 732 -24.54 9.44 31.20
CA ASP A 732 -25.46 8.33 31.44
C ASP A 732 -25.84 7.67 30.11
N ILE A 733 -25.46 6.40 29.96
CA ILE A 733 -25.75 5.61 28.74
C ILE A 733 -27.05 4.81 28.83
N THR A 734 -27.81 4.89 29.93
CA THR A 734 -29.09 4.17 30.09
C THR A 734 -30.04 4.36 28.90
N PRO A 735 -30.16 5.57 28.29
CA PRO A 735 -30.99 5.77 27.10
C PRO A 735 -30.54 5.00 25.85
N LEU A 736 -29.31 4.47 25.82
CA LEU A 736 -28.74 3.73 24.69
C LEU A 736 -29.09 2.23 24.70
N ASP A 737 -30.06 1.80 25.51
CA ASP A 737 -30.56 0.43 25.50
C ASP A 737 -31.24 0.07 24.16
N ALA A 738 -31.03 -1.18 23.71
CA ALA A 738 -31.61 -1.66 22.45
C ALA A 738 -33.15 -1.67 22.46
N GLY A 739 -33.79 -1.73 23.63
CA GLY A 739 -35.24 -1.73 23.71
C GLY A 739 -35.88 -0.37 23.47
N ARG A 740 -35.11 0.70 23.25
CA ARG A 740 -35.67 2.00 22.85
C ARG A 740 -36.42 1.93 21.52
N PHE A 741 -35.96 1.10 20.59
CA PHE A 741 -36.62 0.91 19.29
C PHE A 741 -37.99 0.22 19.38
N ALA A 742 -38.29 -0.45 20.50
CA ALA A 742 -39.60 -1.05 20.74
C ALA A 742 -40.59 -0.08 21.41
N ARG A 743 -40.14 1.09 21.88
CA ARG A 743 -40.97 2.04 22.65
C ARG A 743 -41.64 3.11 21.79
N GLY A 744 -41.47 3.05 20.47
CA GLY A 744 -41.77 4.17 19.56
C GLY A 744 -40.82 5.32 19.80
#